data_AF-A0A3E3DAP2-F1
#
_entry.id   AF-A0A3E3DAP2-F1
#
_cell.length_a   1.000
_cell.length_b   1.000
_cell.length_c   1.000
_cell.angle_alpha   90.00
_cell.angle_beta   90.00
_cell.angle_gamma   90.00
#
_symmetry.space_group_name_H-M   'P 1'
#
loop_
_entity.id
_entity.type
_entity.pdbx_description
1 polymer ?
#
loop_
_entity_poly.entity_id
_entity_poly.type
_entity_poly.pdbx_seq_one_letter_code
_entity_poly.pdbx_strand_id
1 'polypeptide(L)'
;MVAAFEKQKTTAEIAGILKTLYHGGNGLGSVSAWYAEDGIHLSHGKSVRYDRSAQVISWESAAERIGELLESGQFASNVELAEAAGYERSLLSAKLWYLYHDFSEEAREAGYLSCLSEIKGNGFPEETRLLTEQLSDPAFRQTLKEEYAAFWTAYQQDRDLLRFHYHRPREIWENLKDLDLPRRTFSSDLSQVPTVQHFITEDEIDAAMTGGSSFAGGKGRIYAFFMENHTDKEKVRFLKDEYGIGGRSHALSGATHSGEDHDGKGLHYKKQDCPDVHLNWEKVAKRITSLVQKGRYLSEQEQAQYDKIQAEKELAEEDAIQAQQPEVEEKTPKPTLREQFEQYKPVVTAAISEDAAYRNACGHSDRENAVVEGNAAVRRAVLGSKDMELIRLYSDVPEFRQRLHREVIDETYPKLHELLRPLSQEDIDTALCAWNGNIESKYAVVRYMKDHAREKDTAAWLAQEYGSSNSPFVVRTGSPEETQLPWMKVQRRLAQLIQEDRFYTEEEQDRFDNIDPIAIREALEERGIVNGQVADPEKLDNDPFIQRVMSDAEQIAAAETEQTSEVSISDEEYDAVRSPIPQRTSYDPAAPVYAVGDTVYIEDAAYQITELRDDTVQLLPTGMVYPIYRAERKEQFEQLLRADRRNAYYTEFLPIDPDKADQDLRDVLAHGLMDEADKQQISTLLQSGRSNSEIAYWLSRAYSGEIETLNLETGDIADYRTTAQGMELEVLDAEEKRLAVLYFRWDEVAPLLRGMYARQLDGFGQERPEPAAESPAFHSETVAVYPGEKNNLPYDVVVERLHIEEPEPPAPVTEPEKTFEEVLEEHPVSIQVNGQWQTFPNAKAAEEASYEEYKANLRRNAQNFRITDEHLGEGGPKAKFQANINAIRLLKNLEAAGQQASPEQQEVLSRYVGWGGLADAFDPEKPAWASEYTQLKELLTQSEYAAARSSTLNAHYTSPTVIQAIYEAVGRMGFETGNILEPSMGVGNFFGMLPEEMRNSRLYGVELDPVSGRIAKQLYPKADITVGGFETTDRRDFFDLAIGNVPFGQYQVNDKAYNKLNFNIHNYFFAKALDQVRPGGVVAFVTSRYTMDAKDSTVRRYLAQR
;
A
#
# COMPACT_ATOMS: atom_id res chain seq x y z
N MET A 1 18.68 -43.14 0.76
CA MET A 1 19.73 -43.08 1.80
C MET A 1 20.97 -43.88 1.37
N VAL A 2 21.01 -45.21 1.46
CA VAL A 2 22.20 -46.02 1.09
C VAL A 2 22.78 -45.63 -0.27
N ALA A 3 21.96 -45.56 -1.32
CA ALA A 3 22.38 -45.16 -2.67
C ALA A 3 23.08 -43.77 -2.76
N ALA A 4 22.85 -42.87 -1.79
CA ALA A 4 23.53 -41.57 -1.73
C ALA A 4 24.94 -41.66 -1.11
N PHE A 5 25.17 -42.63 -0.22
CA PHE A 5 26.50 -42.97 0.33
C PHE A 5 27.31 -43.87 -0.62
N GLU A 6 26.65 -44.66 -1.46
CA GLU A 6 27.31 -45.39 -2.54
C GLU A 6 27.93 -44.41 -3.54
N LYS A 7 27.19 -43.37 -3.93
CA LYS A 7 27.72 -42.29 -4.77
C LYS A 7 28.80 -41.55 -3.99
N GLN A 8 29.87 -41.15 -4.67
CA GLN A 8 31.01 -40.43 -4.08
C GLN A 8 30.68 -38.95 -3.74
N LYS A 9 29.51 -38.71 -3.13
CA LYS A 9 29.07 -37.39 -2.68
C LYS A 9 29.79 -36.99 -1.40
N THR A 10 29.98 -35.69 -1.24
CA THR A 10 30.55 -35.09 -0.02
C THR A 10 29.62 -35.27 1.18
N THR A 11 30.17 -35.21 2.39
CA THR A 11 29.39 -35.25 3.64
C THR A 11 28.31 -34.16 3.69
N ALA A 12 28.58 -32.97 3.14
CA ALA A 12 27.63 -31.85 3.08
C ALA A 12 26.45 -32.13 2.13
N GLU A 13 26.69 -32.71 0.95
CA GLU A 13 25.60 -33.13 0.05
C GLU A 13 24.75 -34.23 0.69
N ILE A 14 25.38 -35.20 1.35
CA ILE A 14 24.68 -36.27 2.06
C ILE A 14 23.85 -35.71 3.22
N ALA A 15 24.37 -34.73 3.98
CA ALA A 15 23.64 -34.02 5.02
C ALA A 15 22.38 -33.33 4.47
N GLY A 16 22.49 -32.64 3.32
CA GLY A 16 21.33 -32.04 2.62
C GLY A 16 20.30 -33.07 2.17
N ILE A 17 20.74 -34.24 1.71
CA ILE A 17 19.84 -35.37 1.37
C ILE A 17 19.14 -35.91 2.62
N LEU A 18 19.86 -36.11 3.74
CA LEU A 18 19.28 -36.58 5.00
C LEU A 18 18.22 -35.61 5.51
N LYS A 19 18.51 -34.31 5.51
CA LYS A 19 17.56 -33.24 5.87
C LYS A 19 16.29 -33.24 5.02
N THR A 20 16.38 -33.64 3.75
CA THR A 20 15.22 -33.75 2.85
C THR A 20 14.42 -35.05 3.09
N LEU A 21 15.09 -36.14 3.46
CA LEU A 21 14.47 -37.45 3.72
C LEU A 21 13.81 -37.55 5.09
N TYR A 22 14.36 -36.87 6.10
CA TYR A 22 13.93 -36.94 7.49
C TYR A 22 13.34 -35.61 7.94
N HIS A 23 12.03 -35.58 8.13
CA HIS A 23 11.28 -34.43 8.64
C HIS A 23 10.22 -34.89 9.66
N GLY A 24 9.77 -34.00 10.55
CA GLY A 24 8.75 -34.33 11.54
C GLY A 24 9.30 -35.10 12.75
N GLY A 25 8.54 -36.04 13.31
CA GLY A 25 8.88 -36.73 14.56
C GLY A 25 8.87 -38.25 14.48
N ASN A 26 9.64 -38.91 15.35
CA ASN A 26 9.67 -40.37 15.45
C ASN A 26 10.04 -40.85 16.85
N GLY A 27 9.26 -41.78 17.42
CA GLY A 27 9.57 -42.44 18.68
C GLY A 27 10.36 -43.73 18.44
N LEU A 28 11.51 -43.88 19.11
CA LEU A 28 12.44 -45.00 18.99
C LEU A 28 12.69 -45.61 20.38
N GLY A 29 11.94 -46.65 20.73
CA GLY A 29 12.01 -47.34 22.02
C GLY A 29 11.61 -46.45 23.21
N SER A 30 12.58 -45.73 23.78
CA SER A 30 12.38 -44.77 24.89
C SER A 30 12.92 -43.36 24.60
N VAL A 31 13.35 -43.13 23.35
CA VAL A 31 13.87 -41.85 22.86
C VAL A 31 12.86 -41.28 21.86
N SER A 32 12.64 -39.97 21.92
CA SER A 32 11.93 -39.22 20.87
C SER A 32 12.94 -38.48 20.01
N ALA A 33 12.75 -38.55 18.69
CA ALA A 33 13.49 -37.79 17.71
C ALA A 33 12.58 -36.74 17.06
N TRP A 34 13.08 -35.53 16.85
CA TRP A 34 12.47 -34.50 16.01
C TRP A 34 13.49 -34.01 14.99
N TYR A 35 13.14 -34.09 13.72
CA TYR A 35 13.99 -33.73 12.59
C TYR A 35 13.67 -32.29 12.18
N ALA A 36 14.63 -31.39 12.41
CA ALA A 36 14.49 -29.96 12.22
C ALA A 36 15.54 -29.40 11.24
N GLU A 37 15.37 -28.14 10.86
CA GLU A 37 16.27 -27.44 9.94
C GLU A 37 17.73 -27.41 10.39
N ASP A 38 17.96 -27.37 11.71
CA ASP A 38 19.26 -27.30 12.39
C ASP A 38 19.86 -28.68 12.76
N GLY A 39 19.07 -29.75 12.71
CA GLY A 39 19.55 -31.11 12.99
C GLY A 39 18.50 -32.07 13.52
N ILE A 40 18.99 -33.19 14.06
CA ILE A 40 18.20 -34.24 14.71
C ILE A 40 18.22 -33.96 16.23
N HIS A 41 17.08 -33.56 16.77
CA HIS A 41 16.89 -33.35 18.20
C HIS A 41 16.48 -34.67 18.85
N LEU A 42 17.21 -35.12 19.88
CA LEU A 42 16.98 -36.38 20.60
C LEU A 42 16.81 -36.14 22.10
N SER A 43 15.76 -36.72 22.71
CA SER A 43 15.59 -36.73 24.17
C SER A 43 14.91 -38.01 24.66
N HIS A 44 15.14 -38.37 25.92
CA HIS A 44 14.46 -39.50 26.57
C HIS A 44 13.05 -39.12 26.99
N GLY A 45 12.08 -39.96 26.60
CA GLY A 45 10.65 -39.71 26.84
C GLY A 45 9.88 -39.66 25.54
N LYS A 46 8.79 -38.86 25.52
CA LYS A 46 7.81 -38.84 24.43
C LYS A 46 7.72 -37.52 23.65
N SER A 47 8.50 -36.52 24.04
CA SER A 47 8.58 -35.20 23.39
C SER A 47 10.02 -34.75 23.48
N VAL A 48 10.45 -34.00 22.47
CA VAL A 48 11.81 -33.48 22.31
C VAL A 48 11.81 -32.10 21.65
N ARG A 49 10.86 -31.79 20.76
CA ARG A 49 10.81 -30.55 19.94
C ARG A 49 10.93 -29.24 20.73
N TYR A 50 10.55 -29.24 22.02
CA TYR A 50 10.64 -28.08 22.91
C TYR A 50 11.37 -28.39 24.23
N ASP A 51 12.11 -29.50 24.28
CA ASP A 51 12.89 -29.90 25.45
C ASP A 51 14.26 -29.20 25.42
N ARG A 52 14.54 -28.36 26.42
CA ARG A 52 15.84 -27.67 26.55
C ARG A 52 17.00 -28.60 26.89
N SER A 53 16.71 -29.86 27.23
CA SER A 53 17.71 -30.91 27.45
C SER A 53 17.88 -31.86 26.26
N ALA A 54 17.21 -31.59 25.13
CA ALA A 54 17.43 -32.33 23.89
C ALA A 54 18.88 -32.21 23.42
N GLN A 55 19.46 -33.36 23.03
CA GLN A 55 20.72 -33.39 22.31
C GLN A 55 20.45 -33.11 20.83
N VAL A 56 21.06 -32.08 20.27
CA VAL A 56 21.00 -31.79 18.83
C VAL A 56 22.22 -32.41 18.15
N ILE A 57 21.99 -33.22 17.13
CA ILE A 57 23.01 -33.77 16.23
C ILE A 57 22.85 -33.05 14.89
N SER A 58 23.90 -32.39 14.39
CA SER A 58 23.83 -31.73 13.08
C SER A 58 23.69 -32.75 11.95
N TRP A 59 23.20 -32.32 10.78
CA TRP A 59 23.00 -33.20 9.64
C TRP A 59 24.33 -33.77 9.10
N GLU A 60 25.42 -33.03 9.24
CA GLU A 60 26.79 -33.44 8.89
C GLU A 60 27.28 -34.54 9.85
N SER A 61 27.18 -34.35 11.16
CA SER A 61 27.56 -35.41 12.13
C SER A 61 26.67 -36.65 12.03
N ALA A 62 25.41 -36.49 11.63
CA ALA A 62 24.54 -37.62 11.29
C ALA A 62 25.02 -38.34 10.02
N ALA A 63 25.42 -37.61 8.97
CA ALA A 63 25.97 -38.16 7.75
C ALA A 63 27.29 -38.91 8.00
N GLU A 64 28.24 -38.31 8.72
CA GLU A 64 29.50 -38.95 9.15
C GLU A 64 29.22 -40.27 9.87
N ARG A 65 28.34 -40.24 10.88
CA ARG A 65 28.04 -41.42 11.70
C ARG A 65 27.35 -42.54 10.93
N ILE A 66 26.49 -42.22 9.97
CA ILE A 66 25.89 -43.21 9.07
C ILE A 66 26.95 -43.79 8.12
N GLY A 67 27.88 -42.96 7.63
CA GLY A 67 29.03 -43.39 6.83
C GLY A 67 29.89 -44.42 7.57
N GLU A 68 30.31 -44.12 8.81
CA GLU A 68 31.06 -45.06 9.67
C GLU A 68 30.33 -46.40 9.88
N LEU A 69 29.00 -46.34 10.08
CA LEU A 69 28.18 -47.55 10.28
C LEU A 69 28.02 -48.36 8.98
N LEU A 70 28.02 -47.72 7.80
CA LEU A 70 28.05 -48.39 6.50
C LEU A 70 29.41 -49.04 6.22
N GLU A 71 30.51 -48.35 6.52
CA GLU A 71 31.87 -48.88 6.38
C GLU A 71 32.15 -50.05 7.31
N SER A 72 31.61 -50.02 8.53
CA SER A 72 31.73 -51.13 9.49
C SER A 72 30.71 -52.27 9.28
N GLY A 73 29.83 -52.18 8.27
CA GLY A 73 28.84 -53.20 7.98
C GLY A 73 27.73 -53.34 9.04
N GLN A 74 27.43 -52.26 9.76
CA GLN A 74 26.47 -52.21 10.88
C GLN A 74 25.18 -51.43 10.59
N PHE A 75 25.04 -50.84 9.40
CA PHE A 75 23.91 -49.95 9.07
C PHE A 75 22.76 -50.63 8.32
N ALA A 76 23.06 -51.42 7.30
CA ALA A 76 22.10 -52.07 6.40
C ALA A 76 22.52 -53.53 6.15
N SER A 77 21.59 -54.40 5.80
CA SER A 77 21.87 -55.79 5.40
C SER A 77 22.40 -55.89 3.97
N ASN A 78 23.05 -57.01 3.61
CA ASN A 78 23.53 -57.23 2.23
C ASN A 78 22.41 -57.22 1.17
N VAL A 79 21.15 -57.49 1.57
CA VAL A 79 19.99 -57.40 0.66
C VAL A 79 19.68 -55.94 0.35
N GLU A 80 19.55 -55.10 1.37
CA GLU A 80 19.28 -53.66 1.22
C GLU A 80 20.40 -52.93 0.47
N LEU A 81 21.66 -53.32 0.69
CA LEU A 81 22.81 -52.82 -0.07
C LEU A 81 22.68 -53.19 -1.57
N ALA A 82 22.37 -54.45 -1.89
CA ALA A 82 22.22 -54.89 -3.27
C ALA A 82 21.01 -54.25 -3.99
N GLU A 83 19.91 -54.00 -3.27
CA GLU A 83 18.69 -53.41 -3.83
C GLU A 83 18.72 -51.88 -3.92
N ALA A 84 19.61 -51.19 -3.19
CA ALA A 84 19.65 -49.73 -3.09
C ALA A 84 19.67 -49.01 -4.44
N ALA A 85 20.51 -49.45 -5.38
CA ALA A 85 20.59 -48.87 -6.72
C ALA A 85 19.35 -49.15 -7.59
N GLY A 86 18.68 -50.29 -7.37
CA GLY A 86 17.42 -50.62 -8.06
C GLY A 86 16.24 -49.81 -7.53
N TYR A 87 16.16 -49.66 -6.21
CA TYR A 87 15.14 -48.86 -5.52
C TYR A 87 15.23 -47.37 -5.86
N GLU A 88 16.44 -46.83 -6.02
CA GLU A 88 16.61 -45.45 -6.48
C GLU A 88 16.06 -45.24 -7.91
N ARG A 89 16.34 -46.18 -8.83
CA ARG A 89 15.78 -46.13 -10.19
C ARG A 89 14.26 -46.23 -10.19
N SER A 90 13.64 -47.03 -9.29
CA SER A 90 12.18 -47.14 -9.22
C SER A 90 11.50 -45.90 -8.66
N LEU A 91 12.12 -45.22 -7.68
CA LEU A 91 11.66 -43.91 -7.21
C LEU A 91 11.74 -42.84 -8.31
N LEU A 92 12.82 -42.78 -9.09
CA LEU A 92 12.93 -41.85 -10.20
C LEU A 92 11.95 -42.18 -11.33
N SER A 93 11.82 -43.47 -11.66
CA SER A 93 10.86 -43.97 -12.64
C SER A 93 9.42 -43.55 -12.31
N ALA A 94 8.98 -43.68 -11.05
CA ALA A 94 7.65 -43.24 -10.64
C ALA A 94 7.45 -41.73 -10.83
N LYS A 95 8.44 -40.90 -10.49
CA LYS A 95 8.38 -39.44 -10.68
C LYS A 95 8.30 -39.04 -12.15
N LEU A 96 9.14 -39.65 -13.00
CA LEU A 96 9.13 -39.44 -14.46
C LEU A 96 7.78 -39.87 -15.07
N TRP A 97 7.25 -41.00 -14.62
CA TRP A 97 5.99 -41.55 -15.09
C TRP A 97 4.82 -40.60 -14.84
N TYR A 98 4.65 -40.11 -13.61
CA TYR A 98 3.57 -39.16 -13.28
C TYR A 98 3.74 -37.81 -13.99
N LEU A 99 4.98 -37.30 -14.06
CA LEU A 99 5.28 -36.04 -14.78
C LEU A 99 4.89 -36.13 -16.25
N TYR A 100 5.26 -37.22 -16.94
CA TYR A 100 4.95 -37.42 -18.37
C TYR A 100 3.44 -37.57 -18.64
N HIS A 101 2.69 -38.22 -17.73
CA HIS A 101 1.25 -38.38 -17.90
C HIS A 101 0.46 -37.08 -17.72
N ASP A 102 0.98 -36.17 -16.89
CA ASP A 102 0.42 -34.85 -16.63
C ASP A 102 0.81 -33.78 -17.68
N PHE A 103 1.49 -34.15 -18.77
CA PHE A 103 1.78 -33.23 -19.89
C PHE A 103 0.50 -32.68 -20.53
N SER A 104 0.51 -31.42 -20.91
CA SER A 104 -0.55 -30.78 -21.71
C SER A 104 -0.66 -31.44 -23.10
N GLU A 105 -1.65 -31.07 -23.93
CA GLU A 105 -1.70 -31.62 -25.29
C GLU A 105 -0.59 -31.01 -26.16
N GLU A 106 -0.28 -29.72 -25.97
CA GLU A 106 0.81 -28.98 -26.62
C GLU A 106 2.18 -29.61 -26.30
N ALA A 107 2.42 -29.98 -25.04
CA ALA A 107 3.65 -30.66 -24.63
C ALA A 107 3.80 -32.07 -25.24
N ARG A 108 2.68 -32.74 -25.56
CA ARG A 108 2.66 -34.05 -26.25
C ARG A 108 2.83 -33.91 -27.75
N GLU A 109 2.21 -32.90 -28.36
CA GLU A 109 2.37 -32.57 -29.78
C GLU A 109 3.81 -32.12 -30.11
N ALA A 110 4.44 -31.36 -29.20
CA ALA A 110 5.85 -31.01 -29.27
C ALA A 110 6.82 -32.20 -29.05
N GLY A 111 6.32 -33.38 -28.67
CA GLY A 111 7.12 -34.60 -28.56
C GLY A 111 8.10 -34.63 -27.38
N TYR A 112 7.89 -33.83 -26.33
CA TYR A 112 8.76 -33.85 -25.15
C TYR A 112 8.77 -35.24 -24.48
N LEU A 113 9.96 -35.69 -24.05
CA LEU A 113 10.17 -37.02 -23.44
C LEU A 113 9.68 -38.18 -24.32
N SER A 114 9.87 -38.09 -25.64
CA SER A 114 9.45 -39.08 -26.63
C SER A 114 9.92 -40.51 -26.30
N CYS A 115 11.10 -40.67 -25.68
CA CYS A 115 11.63 -41.98 -25.30
C CYS A 115 10.79 -42.70 -24.24
N LEU A 116 9.96 -41.97 -23.48
CA LEU A 116 9.00 -42.56 -22.53
C LEU A 116 7.76 -43.13 -23.23
N SER A 117 7.42 -42.66 -24.44
CA SER A 117 6.29 -43.17 -25.24
C SER A 117 6.49 -44.59 -25.77
N GLU A 118 7.75 -45.05 -25.82
CA GLU A 118 8.10 -46.40 -26.26
C GLU A 118 7.81 -47.47 -25.19
N ILE A 119 7.61 -47.05 -23.93
CA ILE A 119 7.40 -47.93 -22.77
C ILE A 119 5.92 -48.35 -22.71
N LYS A 120 5.60 -49.43 -23.43
CA LYS A 120 4.22 -49.93 -23.58
C LYS A 120 3.93 -51.10 -22.64
N GLY A 121 2.90 -50.97 -21.82
CA GLY A 121 2.42 -51.99 -20.88
C GLY A 121 0.94 -51.84 -20.56
N ASN A 122 0.56 -52.10 -19.29
CA ASN A 122 -0.82 -52.15 -18.81
C ASN A 122 -1.13 -51.07 -17.74
N GLY A 123 -0.44 -49.92 -17.78
CA GLY A 123 -0.51 -48.93 -16.72
C GLY A 123 0.48 -49.17 -15.57
N PHE A 124 0.36 -48.32 -14.55
CA PHE A 124 1.00 -48.50 -13.24
C PHE A 124 0.52 -49.80 -12.56
N PRO A 125 1.40 -50.61 -11.95
CA PRO A 125 2.82 -50.37 -11.70
C PRO A 125 3.77 -50.97 -12.77
N GLU A 126 3.26 -51.62 -13.82
CA GLU A 126 4.08 -52.43 -14.73
C GLU A 126 4.95 -51.56 -15.65
N GLU A 127 4.44 -50.44 -16.15
CA GLU A 127 5.25 -49.53 -16.98
C GLU A 127 6.33 -48.81 -16.16
N THR A 128 6.06 -48.53 -14.88
CA THR A 128 7.07 -48.06 -13.91
C THR A 128 8.16 -49.11 -13.68
N ARG A 129 7.82 -50.41 -13.64
CA ARG A 129 8.80 -51.49 -13.57
C ARG A 129 9.68 -51.54 -14.83
N LEU A 130 9.08 -51.43 -16.01
CA LEU A 130 9.81 -51.40 -17.29
C LEU A 130 10.75 -50.18 -17.40
N LEU A 131 10.29 -48.98 -17.03
CA LEU A 131 11.13 -47.78 -16.98
C LEU A 131 12.26 -47.91 -15.94
N THR A 132 12.03 -48.59 -14.80
CA THR A 132 13.10 -48.89 -13.82
C THR A 132 14.20 -49.78 -14.41
N GLU A 133 13.82 -50.73 -15.27
CA GLU A 133 14.76 -51.60 -15.99
C GLU A 133 15.52 -50.82 -17.06
N GLN A 134 14.85 -49.98 -17.86
CA GLN A 134 15.50 -49.14 -18.87
C GLN A 134 16.46 -48.11 -18.27
N LEU A 135 16.14 -47.51 -17.12
CA LEU A 135 17.05 -46.61 -16.40
C LEU A 135 18.37 -47.27 -15.97
N SER A 136 18.50 -48.60 -16.01
CA SER A 136 19.79 -49.27 -15.80
C SER A 136 20.75 -49.14 -16.99
N ASP A 137 20.24 -48.94 -18.21
CA ASP A 137 21.03 -48.75 -19.43
C ASP A 137 21.58 -47.31 -19.52
N PRO A 138 22.91 -47.10 -19.59
CA PRO A 138 23.50 -45.79 -19.81
C PRO A 138 23.06 -45.10 -21.11
N ALA A 139 22.78 -45.85 -22.18
CA ALA A 139 22.38 -45.27 -23.46
C ALA A 139 21.00 -44.61 -23.34
N PHE A 140 20.02 -45.34 -22.77
CA PHE A 140 18.69 -44.81 -22.48
C PHE A 140 18.74 -43.59 -21.54
N ARG A 141 19.56 -43.64 -20.48
CA ARG A 141 19.74 -42.47 -19.60
C ARG A 141 20.28 -41.25 -20.33
N GLN A 142 21.16 -41.43 -21.32
CA GLN A 142 21.70 -40.31 -22.09
C GLN A 142 20.60 -39.65 -22.94
N THR A 143 19.85 -40.43 -23.72
CA THR A 143 18.70 -39.93 -24.50
C THR A 143 17.66 -39.24 -23.61
N LEU A 144 17.29 -39.87 -22.49
CA LEU A 144 16.34 -39.29 -21.55
C LEU A 144 16.85 -37.97 -20.96
N LYS A 145 18.15 -37.81 -20.70
CA LYS A 145 18.71 -36.53 -20.23
C LYS A 145 18.62 -35.43 -21.28
N GLU A 146 18.86 -35.75 -22.55
CA GLU A 146 18.78 -34.79 -23.66
C GLU A 146 17.34 -34.30 -23.86
N GLU A 147 16.37 -35.22 -23.91
CA GLU A 147 14.95 -34.86 -23.98
C GLU A 147 14.45 -34.11 -22.74
N TYR A 148 14.93 -34.49 -21.54
CA TYR A 148 14.56 -33.80 -20.30
C TYR A 148 15.14 -32.39 -20.21
N ALA A 149 16.34 -32.15 -20.74
CA ALA A 149 16.93 -30.82 -20.81
C ALA A 149 16.13 -29.90 -21.75
N ALA A 150 15.67 -30.41 -22.89
CA ALA A 150 14.79 -29.68 -23.81
C ALA A 150 13.45 -29.33 -23.13
N PHE A 151 12.78 -30.32 -22.52
CA PHE A 151 11.56 -30.11 -21.74
C PHE A 151 11.75 -29.09 -20.60
N TRP A 152 12.83 -29.20 -19.83
CA TRP A 152 13.10 -28.30 -18.70
C TRP A 152 13.34 -26.86 -19.14
N THR A 153 14.01 -26.66 -20.28
CA THR A 153 14.22 -25.33 -20.88
C THR A 153 12.90 -24.71 -21.31
N ALA A 154 12.04 -25.47 -22.00
CA ALA A 154 10.70 -25.03 -22.38
C ALA A 154 9.82 -24.73 -21.16
N TYR A 155 9.85 -25.59 -20.14
CA TYR A 155 9.05 -25.44 -18.91
C TYR A 155 9.46 -24.24 -18.02
N GLN A 156 10.62 -23.64 -18.27
CA GLN A 156 11.01 -22.37 -17.65
C GLN A 156 10.39 -21.15 -18.34
N GLN A 157 10.03 -21.28 -19.62
CA GLN A 157 9.42 -20.22 -20.43
C GLN A 157 7.89 -20.33 -20.42
N ASP A 158 7.36 -21.55 -20.52
CA ASP A 158 5.94 -21.87 -20.46
C ASP A 158 5.65 -22.89 -19.34
N ARG A 159 4.81 -22.49 -18.37
CA ARG A 159 4.45 -23.31 -17.21
C ARG A 159 3.25 -24.21 -17.48
N ASP A 160 2.49 -23.95 -18.55
CA ASP A 160 1.24 -24.65 -18.86
C ASP A 160 1.47 -25.99 -19.59
N LEU A 161 2.72 -26.28 -19.99
CA LEU A 161 3.17 -27.59 -20.48
C LEU A 161 2.88 -28.76 -19.49
N LEU A 162 2.64 -28.46 -18.20
CA LEU A 162 2.14 -29.41 -17.20
C LEU A 162 0.73 -29.01 -16.73
N ARG A 163 -0.22 -29.96 -16.80
CA ARG A 163 -1.59 -29.81 -16.26
C ARG A 163 -1.62 -29.57 -14.75
N PHE A 164 -0.58 -30.01 -14.03
CA PHE A 164 -0.45 -29.85 -12.59
C PHE A 164 0.99 -29.53 -12.19
N HIS A 165 1.18 -28.46 -11.41
CA HIS A 165 2.52 -27.96 -11.05
C HIS A 165 3.05 -28.48 -9.70
N TYR A 166 2.49 -29.56 -9.14
CA TYR A 166 2.98 -30.18 -7.90
C TYR A 166 4.26 -31.01 -8.09
N HIS A 167 4.61 -31.31 -9.35
CA HIS A 167 5.86 -31.97 -9.72
C HIS A 167 7.08 -31.13 -9.34
N ARG A 168 8.24 -31.77 -9.18
CA ARG A 168 9.52 -31.11 -8.89
C ARG A 168 10.56 -31.37 -10.00
N PRO A 169 10.46 -30.73 -11.18
CA PRO A 169 11.27 -31.13 -12.33
C PRO A 169 12.78 -30.95 -12.11
N ARG A 170 13.21 -29.89 -11.39
CA ARG A 170 14.61 -29.73 -10.96
C ARG A 170 15.11 -30.91 -10.12
N GLU A 171 14.30 -31.43 -9.20
CA GLU A 171 14.66 -32.58 -8.37
C GLU A 171 14.78 -33.86 -9.22
N ILE A 172 13.90 -34.04 -10.21
CA ILE A 172 13.94 -35.15 -11.16
C ILE A 172 15.20 -35.08 -12.04
N TRP A 173 15.56 -33.88 -12.51
CA TRP A 173 16.79 -33.62 -13.27
C TRP A 173 18.07 -33.97 -12.50
N GLU A 174 18.19 -33.49 -11.26
CA GLU A 174 19.35 -33.83 -10.41
C GLU A 174 19.42 -35.33 -10.13
N ASN A 175 18.30 -35.97 -9.78
CA ASN A 175 18.25 -37.42 -9.55
C ASN A 175 18.62 -38.24 -10.79
N LEU A 176 18.30 -37.76 -12.00
CA LEU A 176 18.65 -38.42 -13.26
C LEU A 176 20.15 -38.35 -13.56
N LYS A 177 20.78 -37.17 -13.37
CA LYS A 177 22.24 -37.00 -13.48
C LYS A 177 22.98 -37.86 -12.43
N ASP A 178 22.45 -37.88 -11.20
CA ASP A 178 22.97 -38.65 -10.08
C ASP A 178 23.03 -40.17 -10.34
N LEU A 179 22.34 -40.72 -11.35
CA LEU A 179 22.43 -42.14 -11.70
C LEU A 179 23.76 -42.53 -12.36
N ASP A 180 24.48 -41.57 -12.97
CA ASP A 180 25.76 -41.80 -13.65
C ASP A 180 26.99 -41.64 -12.72
N LEU A 181 26.78 -41.19 -11.47
CA LEU A 181 27.87 -41.04 -10.50
C LEU A 181 28.51 -42.40 -10.14
N PRO A 182 29.85 -42.46 -9.97
CA PRO A 182 30.55 -43.69 -9.61
C PRO A 182 30.12 -44.16 -8.22
N ARG A 183 29.92 -45.49 -8.08
CA ARG A 183 29.46 -46.12 -6.84
C ARG A 183 30.57 -46.87 -6.12
N ARG A 184 30.71 -46.59 -4.83
CA ARG A 184 31.41 -47.39 -3.82
C ARG A 184 30.51 -48.55 -3.37
N THR A 185 31.09 -49.73 -3.23
CA THR A 185 30.40 -50.90 -2.67
C THR A 185 30.65 -50.98 -1.16
N PHE A 186 29.58 -51.23 -0.39
CA PHE A 186 29.65 -51.59 1.02
C PHE A 186 29.38 -53.09 1.22
N SER A 187 29.75 -53.63 2.37
CA SER A 187 29.49 -55.03 2.75
C SER A 187 29.02 -55.07 4.19
N SER A 188 28.18 -56.04 4.53
CA SER A 188 27.54 -56.14 5.85
C SER A 188 27.64 -57.54 6.44
N ASP A 189 27.84 -57.61 7.76
CA ASP A 189 27.71 -58.85 8.53
C ASP A 189 26.28 -59.05 9.08
N LEU A 190 25.39 -58.07 8.89
CA LEU A 190 23.99 -58.14 9.33
C LEU A 190 23.16 -59.04 8.40
N SER A 191 22.64 -60.12 8.96
CA SER A 191 21.62 -60.94 8.31
C SER A 191 20.26 -60.25 8.23
N GLN A 192 19.95 -59.40 9.21
CA GLN A 192 18.76 -58.53 9.29
C GLN A 192 19.12 -57.28 10.09
N VAL A 193 18.53 -56.12 9.74
CA VAL A 193 18.70 -54.88 10.52
C VAL A 193 17.93 -55.01 11.86
N PRO A 194 18.51 -54.57 13.00
CA PRO A 194 17.82 -54.62 14.28
C PRO A 194 16.52 -53.81 14.29
N THR A 195 15.39 -54.47 14.58
CA THR A 195 14.10 -53.78 14.69
C THR A 195 13.96 -53.08 16.03
N VAL A 196 13.63 -51.78 15.98
CA VAL A 196 13.34 -50.95 17.16
C VAL A 196 11.83 -50.83 17.30
N GLN A 197 11.30 -50.87 18.52
CA GLN A 197 9.88 -50.61 18.74
C GLN A 197 9.59 -49.12 18.53
N HIS A 198 8.75 -48.80 17.56
CA HIS A 198 8.34 -47.43 17.30
C HIS A 198 7.12 -47.00 18.14
N PHE A 199 6.97 -45.70 18.35
CA PHE A 199 5.76 -45.11 18.93
C PHE A 199 5.50 -43.70 18.35
N ILE A 200 4.24 -43.28 18.39
CA ILE A 200 3.83 -41.92 17.99
C ILE A 200 4.18 -40.94 19.13
N THR A 201 5.04 -39.97 18.85
CA THR A 201 5.46 -38.96 19.82
C THR A 201 4.36 -37.96 20.15
N GLU A 202 4.49 -37.31 21.32
CA GLU A 202 3.64 -36.20 21.73
C GLU A 202 3.81 -35.00 20.76
N ASP A 203 5.01 -34.80 20.19
CA ASP A 203 5.27 -33.73 19.23
C ASP A 203 4.58 -33.96 17.88
N GLU A 204 4.51 -35.21 17.41
CA GLU A 204 3.72 -35.59 16.22
C GLU A 204 2.22 -35.36 16.44
N ILE A 205 1.72 -35.70 17.63
CA ILE A 205 0.31 -35.48 18.00
C ILE A 205 -0.01 -33.99 18.06
N ASP A 206 0.85 -33.19 18.70
CA ASP A 206 0.68 -31.73 18.75
C ASP A 206 0.71 -31.14 17.34
N ALA A 207 1.68 -31.52 16.50
CA ALA A 207 1.74 -31.09 15.10
C ALA A 207 0.47 -31.46 14.32
N ALA A 208 -0.03 -32.69 14.44
CA ALA A 208 -1.27 -33.11 13.78
C ALA A 208 -2.50 -32.32 14.25
N MET A 209 -2.62 -32.05 15.55
CA MET A 209 -3.72 -31.25 16.12
C MET A 209 -3.69 -29.78 15.66
N THR A 210 -2.51 -29.19 15.42
CA THR A 210 -2.42 -27.86 14.80
C THR A 210 -2.92 -27.82 13.35
N GLY A 211 -3.21 -28.96 12.72
CA GLY A 211 -3.87 -29.03 11.42
C GLY A 211 -5.38 -28.74 11.45
N GLY A 212 -6.00 -28.64 12.63
CA GLY A 212 -7.45 -28.41 12.78
C GLY A 212 -8.33 -29.60 12.37
N SER A 213 -9.60 -29.33 12.10
CA SER A 213 -10.68 -30.30 11.86
C SER A 213 -10.77 -30.84 10.42
N SER A 214 -9.77 -30.59 9.57
CA SER A 214 -9.78 -30.88 8.13
C SER A 214 -10.85 -30.16 7.29
N PHE A 215 -11.84 -29.49 7.91
CA PHE A 215 -12.76 -28.58 7.22
C PHE A 215 -12.07 -27.26 6.86
N ALA A 216 -12.47 -26.66 5.73
CA ALA A 216 -11.99 -25.34 5.32
C ALA A 216 -12.23 -24.29 6.42
N GLY A 217 -11.17 -23.55 6.79
CA GLY A 217 -11.18 -22.58 7.89
C GLY A 217 -11.30 -23.18 9.31
N GLY A 218 -11.37 -24.50 9.46
CA GLY A 218 -11.61 -25.17 10.76
C GLY A 218 -10.54 -24.88 11.81
N LYS A 219 -9.27 -24.85 11.42
CA LYS A 219 -8.15 -24.43 12.28
C LYS A 219 -8.38 -23.03 12.89
N GLY A 220 -8.83 -22.07 12.08
CA GLY A 220 -9.13 -20.71 12.53
C GLY A 220 -10.34 -20.64 13.47
N ARG A 221 -11.40 -21.42 13.20
CA ARG A 221 -12.56 -21.54 14.11
C ARG A 221 -12.17 -22.14 15.46
N ILE A 222 -11.37 -23.21 15.46
CA ILE A 222 -10.87 -23.83 16.69
C ILE A 222 -10.01 -22.84 17.48
N TYR A 223 -9.10 -22.11 16.83
CA TYR A 223 -8.28 -21.12 17.50
C TYR A 223 -9.13 -20.00 18.15
N ALA A 224 -10.04 -19.39 17.39
CA ALA A 224 -10.94 -18.34 17.87
C ALA A 224 -11.76 -18.80 19.09
N PHE A 225 -12.41 -19.96 18.99
CA PHE A 225 -13.21 -20.52 20.09
C PHE A 225 -12.36 -20.85 21.34
N PHE A 226 -11.08 -21.20 21.18
CA PHE A 226 -10.21 -21.53 22.31
C PHE A 226 -9.54 -20.31 22.96
N MET A 227 -9.48 -19.17 22.26
CA MET A 227 -9.09 -17.86 22.80
C MET A 227 -10.18 -17.24 23.69
N GLU A 228 -11.45 -17.55 23.44
CA GLU A 228 -12.58 -17.12 24.25
C GLU A 228 -12.71 -17.87 25.60
N ASN A 229 -13.42 -17.25 26.55
CA ASN A 229 -13.63 -17.76 27.91
C ASN A 229 -14.71 -18.86 28.00
N HIS A 230 -14.46 -20.03 27.38
CA HIS A 230 -15.33 -21.20 27.44
C HIS A 230 -14.89 -22.24 28.49
N THR A 231 -15.85 -22.95 29.08
CA THR A 231 -15.57 -24.06 30.00
C THR A 231 -15.04 -25.31 29.27
N ASP A 232 -14.33 -26.18 29.99
CA ASP A 232 -13.87 -27.49 29.47
C ASP A 232 -14.99 -28.29 28.78
N LYS A 233 -16.24 -28.20 29.27
CA LYS A 233 -17.39 -28.92 28.70
C LYS A 233 -17.85 -28.33 27.37
N GLU A 234 -17.84 -27.01 27.25
CA GLU A 234 -18.17 -26.31 26.00
C GLU A 234 -17.09 -26.56 24.94
N LYS A 235 -15.81 -26.48 25.33
CA LYS A 235 -14.66 -26.84 24.46
C LYS A 235 -14.73 -28.28 23.96
N VAL A 236 -15.06 -29.24 24.82
CA VAL A 236 -15.27 -30.65 24.43
C VAL A 236 -16.46 -30.82 23.48
N ARG A 237 -17.55 -30.09 23.68
CA ARG A 237 -18.73 -30.16 22.81
C ARG A 237 -18.44 -29.53 21.44
N PHE A 238 -17.87 -28.34 21.42
CA PHE A 238 -17.46 -27.64 20.21
C PHE A 238 -16.56 -28.52 19.33
N LEU A 239 -15.51 -29.15 19.89
CA LEU A 239 -14.63 -30.02 19.12
C LEU A 239 -15.34 -31.24 18.53
N LYS A 240 -16.32 -31.82 19.23
CA LYS A 240 -17.13 -32.93 18.68
C LYS A 240 -17.98 -32.50 17.49
N ASP A 241 -18.58 -31.32 17.61
CA ASP A 241 -19.46 -30.77 16.58
C ASP A 241 -18.65 -30.26 15.36
N GLU A 242 -17.43 -29.74 15.58
CA GLU A 242 -16.51 -29.21 14.56
C GLU A 242 -15.69 -30.30 13.82
N TYR A 243 -15.34 -31.43 14.46
CA TYR A 243 -14.69 -32.57 13.78
C TYR A 243 -15.71 -33.59 13.24
N GLY A 244 -16.84 -33.82 13.92
CA GLY A 244 -17.87 -34.76 13.49
C GLY A 244 -17.39 -36.23 13.46
N ILE A 245 -17.55 -36.87 12.30
CA ILE A 245 -17.05 -38.24 12.02
C ILE A 245 -16.31 -38.18 10.68
N GLY A 246 -15.04 -38.58 10.68
CA GLY A 246 -14.17 -38.44 9.51
C GLY A 246 -12.76 -38.95 9.77
N GLY A 247 -11.85 -38.62 8.86
CA GLY A 247 -10.45 -38.98 8.97
C GLY A 247 -9.63 -38.54 7.75
N ARG A 248 -8.30 -38.66 7.86
CA ARG A 248 -7.34 -38.28 6.81
C ARG A 248 -6.11 -39.19 6.81
N SER A 249 -5.58 -39.46 5.63
CA SER A 249 -4.28 -40.09 5.42
C SER A 249 -3.13 -39.08 5.59
N HIS A 250 -1.91 -39.57 5.83
CA HIS A 250 -0.70 -38.77 6.01
C HIS A 250 -0.80 -37.75 7.17
N ALA A 251 -1.53 -38.10 8.23
CA ALA A 251 -1.90 -37.17 9.29
C ALA A 251 -0.77 -36.78 10.27
N LEU A 252 0.30 -37.58 10.36
CA LEU A 252 1.42 -37.36 11.28
C LEU A 252 2.65 -36.87 10.52
N SER A 253 3.29 -35.81 11.04
CA SER A 253 4.42 -35.15 10.40
C SER A 253 5.60 -36.13 10.20
N GLY A 254 6.06 -36.29 8.96
CA GLY A 254 7.14 -37.21 8.59
C GLY A 254 6.70 -38.62 8.19
N ALA A 255 5.41 -38.97 8.32
CA ALA A 255 4.95 -40.34 8.20
C ALA A 255 4.01 -40.54 6.99
N THR A 256 4.55 -41.03 5.88
CA THR A 256 3.77 -41.38 4.67
C THR A 256 2.76 -42.50 4.90
N HIS A 257 3.00 -43.42 5.84
CA HIS A 257 2.03 -44.44 6.25
C HIS A 257 1.44 -44.12 7.62
N SER A 258 0.75 -42.98 7.71
CA SER A 258 0.01 -42.54 8.89
C SER A 258 -1.43 -42.15 8.55
N GLY A 259 -2.28 -42.12 9.58
CA GLY A 259 -3.67 -41.69 9.46
C GLY A 259 -4.21 -41.16 10.79
N GLU A 260 -5.23 -40.33 10.68
CA GLU A 260 -6.07 -39.86 11.79
C GLU A 260 -7.52 -40.23 11.46
N ASP A 261 -8.16 -41.00 12.33
CA ASP A 261 -9.62 -41.16 12.33
C ASP A 261 -10.20 -40.37 13.51
N HIS A 262 -11.40 -39.82 13.38
CA HIS A 262 -12.09 -39.13 14.47
C HIS A 262 -13.59 -39.45 14.52
N ASP A 263 -14.10 -39.65 15.73
CA ASP A 263 -15.50 -40.00 16.01
C ASP A 263 -16.02 -39.31 17.29
N GLY A 264 -17.27 -39.58 17.68
CA GLY A 264 -17.88 -39.01 18.89
C GLY A 264 -17.17 -39.35 20.23
N LYS A 265 -16.16 -40.22 20.24
CA LYS A 265 -15.33 -40.59 21.40
C LYS A 265 -14.01 -39.82 21.43
N GLY A 266 -13.36 -39.62 20.28
CA GLY A 266 -12.10 -38.86 20.22
C GLY A 266 -11.37 -38.93 18.88
N LEU A 267 -10.09 -38.52 18.92
CA LEU A 267 -9.13 -38.71 17.82
C LEU A 267 -8.42 -40.07 17.99
N HIS A 268 -8.08 -40.69 16.86
CA HIS A 268 -7.36 -41.95 16.75
C HIS A 268 -6.21 -41.79 15.75
N TYR A 269 -4.98 -41.74 16.25
CA TYR A 269 -3.78 -41.66 15.40
C TYR A 269 -3.20 -43.05 15.17
N LYS A 270 -2.86 -43.33 13.91
CA LYS A 270 -2.22 -44.56 13.45
C LYS A 270 -0.96 -44.22 12.67
N LYS A 271 0.10 -44.99 12.87
CA LYS A 271 1.37 -44.90 12.15
C LYS A 271 1.89 -46.31 11.96
N GLN A 272 2.44 -46.61 10.79
CA GLN A 272 3.05 -47.91 10.52
C GLN A 272 4.06 -48.27 11.62
N ASP A 273 4.05 -49.56 12.02
CA ASP A 273 4.93 -50.16 13.03
C ASP A 273 4.87 -49.52 14.44
N CYS A 274 3.85 -48.68 14.69
CA CYS A 274 3.57 -48.04 15.98
C CYS A 274 2.25 -48.55 16.59
N PRO A 275 2.11 -48.55 17.94
CA PRO A 275 0.81 -48.73 18.59
C PRO A 275 -0.14 -47.55 18.32
N ASP A 276 -1.42 -47.85 18.04
CA ASP A 276 -2.50 -46.86 17.91
C ASP A 276 -2.62 -45.95 19.15
N VAL A 277 -2.77 -44.65 18.93
CA VAL A 277 -2.98 -43.66 19.99
C VAL A 277 -4.41 -43.12 19.95
N HIS A 278 -5.20 -43.38 21.00
CA HIS A 278 -6.54 -42.83 21.15
C HIS A 278 -6.59 -41.71 22.21
N LEU A 279 -7.12 -40.55 21.81
CA LEU A 279 -7.29 -39.38 22.68
C LEU A 279 -8.76 -38.99 22.72
N ASN A 280 -9.39 -39.17 23.89
CA ASN A 280 -10.75 -38.71 24.11
C ASN A 280 -10.84 -37.17 24.05
N TRP A 281 -12.03 -36.66 23.72
CA TRP A 281 -12.22 -35.21 23.51
C TRP A 281 -11.81 -34.33 24.70
N GLU A 282 -11.89 -34.81 25.95
CA GLU A 282 -11.39 -34.08 27.13
C GLU A 282 -9.87 -33.86 27.10
N LYS A 283 -9.10 -34.88 26.69
CA LYS A 283 -7.64 -34.75 26.49
C LYS A 283 -7.31 -33.83 25.33
N VAL A 284 -8.05 -33.95 24.22
CA VAL A 284 -7.87 -33.09 23.03
C VAL A 284 -8.11 -31.61 23.40
N ALA A 285 -9.23 -31.29 24.07
CA ALA A 285 -9.54 -29.93 24.50
C ALA A 285 -8.47 -29.33 25.43
N LYS A 286 -7.97 -30.11 26.41
CA LYS A 286 -6.89 -29.67 27.30
C LYS A 286 -5.57 -29.43 26.56
N ARG A 287 -5.28 -30.27 25.57
CA ARG A 287 -4.07 -30.17 24.74
C ARG A 287 -4.10 -28.95 23.83
N ILE A 288 -5.19 -28.75 23.07
CA ILE A 288 -5.40 -27.56 22.23
C ILE A 288 -5.36 -26.29 23.10
N THR A 289 -6.02 -26.28 24.27
CA THR A 289 -5.95 -25.15 25.21
C THR A 289 -4.49 -24.85 25.61
N SER A 290 -3.67 -25.86 25.89
CA SER A 290 -2.26 -25.67 26.23
C SER A 290 -1.42 -25.18 25.04
N LEU A 291 -1.72 -25.62 23.82
CA LEU A 291 -1.05 -25.14 22.59
C LEU A 291 -1.38 -23.67 22.33
N VAL A 292 -2.67 -23.28 22.41
CA VAL A 292 -3.13 -21.89 22.24
C VAL A 292 -2.49 -20.98 23.29
N GLN A 293 -2.57 -21.35 24.58
CA GLN A 293 -1.96 -20.57 25.68
C GLN A 293 -0.44 -20.40 25.59
N LYS A 294 0.25 -21.31 24.90
CA LYS A 294 1.71 -21.25 24.68
C LYS A 294 2.11 -20.55 23.38
N GLY A 295 1.15 -20.07 22.58
CA GLY A 295 1.41 -19.51 21.25
C GLY A 295 1.93 -20.54 20.24
N ARG A 296 1.45 -21.79 20.31
CA ARG A 296 1.95 -22.93 19.50
C ARG A 296 0.89 -23.60 18.63
N TYR A 297 -0.31 -23.04 18.53
CA TYR A 297 -1.40 -23.62 17.73
C TYR A 297 -1.44 -23.11 16.28
N LEU A 298 -1.13 -21.82 16.09
CA LEU A 298 -0.86 -21.22 14.78
C LEU A 298 0.66 -21.08 14.60
N SER A 299 1.15 -21.18 13.37
CA SER A 299 2.49 -20.71 13.00
C SER A 299 2.51 -19.17 12.94
N GLU A 300 3.69 -18.55 12.91
CA GLU A 300 3.82 -17.08 12.84
C GLU A 300 3.12 -16.49 11.60
N GLN A 301 3.21 -17.16 10.45
CA GLN A 301 2.52 -16.75 9.21
C GLN A 301 1.00 -16.89 9.33
N GLU A 302 0.50 -17.98 9.90
CA GLU A 302 -0.94 -18.20 10.11
C GLU A 302 -1.50 -17.27 11.19
N GLN A 303 -0.71 -16.91 12.19
CA GLN A 303 -1.06 -15.91 13.20
C GLN A 303 -1.16 -14.53 12.54
N ALA A 304 -0.17 -14.11 11.75
CA ALA A 304 -0.23 -12.86 11.01
C ALA A 304 -1.41 -12.81 10.02
N GLN A 305 -1.75 -13.93 9.35
CA GLN A 305 -2.95 -14.04 8.51
C GLN A 305 -4.25 -13.98 9.34
N TYR A 306 -4.30 -14.64 10.49
CA TYR A 306 -5.45 -14.57 11.39
C TYR A 306 -5.64 -13.14 11.93
N ASP A 307 -4.57 -12.51 12.40
CA ASP A 307 -4.56 -11.14 12.91
C ASP A 307 -4.94 -10.15 11.80
N LYS A 308 -4.49 -10.36 10.56
CA LYS A 308 -4.94 -9.61 9.38
C LYS A 308 -6.44 -9.84 9.11
N ILE A 309 -6.93 -11.07 9.12
CA ILE A 309 -8.37 -11.37 8.91
C ILE A 309 -9.22 -10.80 10.05
N GLN A 310 -8.71 -10.74 11.29
CA GLN A 310 -9.41 -10.07 12.38
C GLN A 310 -9.34 -8.56 12.22
N ALA A 311 -8.21 -7.95 11.87
CA ALA A 311 -8.14 -6.52 11.57
C ALA A 311 -9.03 -6.14 10.38
N GLU A 312 -9.12 -6.96 9.33
CA GLU A 312 -10.06 -6.78 8.21
C GLU A 312 -11.52 -7.00 8.62
N LYS A 313 -11.80 -7.82 9.64
CA LYS A 313 -13.15 -8.00 10.19
C LYS A 313 -13.54 -6.94 11.20
N GLU A 314 -12.60 -6.45 12.00
CA GLU A 314 -12.77 -5.32 12.90
C GLU A 314 -12.95 -4.07 12.06
N LEU A 315 -12.16 -3.88 11.00
CA LEU A 315 -12.36 -2.83 10.00
C LEU A 315 -13.68 -3.02 9.24
N ALA A 316 -14.06 -4.24 8.84
CA ALA A 316 -15.35 -4.48 8.19
C ALA A 316 -16.55 -4.41 9.16
N GLU A 317 -16.37 -4.63 10.46
CA GLU A 317 -17.38 -4.38 11.50
C GLU A 317 -17.43 -2.89 11.84
N GLU A 318 -16.32 -2.15 11.82
CA GLU A 318 -16.27 -0.69 11.95
C GLU A 318 -16.90 -0.01 10.72
N ASP A 319 -16.56 -0.45 9.51
CA ASP A 319 -17.21 -0.06 8.26
C ASP A 319 -18.69 -0.46 8.29
N ALA A 320 -19.04 -1.65 8.76
CA ALA A 320 -20.42 -2.06 9.03
C ALA A 320 -20.96 -1.52 10.38
N ILE A 321 -20.31 -0.54 11.02
CA ILE A 321 -20.82 0.28 12.13
C ILE A 321 -20.88 1.76 11.70
N GLN A 322 -20.17 2.16 10.63
CA GLN A 322 -20.30 3.46 9.94
C GLN A 322 -21.37 3.43 8.84
N ALA A 323 -21.29 2.44 7.95
CA ALA A 323 -22.45 1.82 7.31
C ALA A 323 -23.30 1.05 8.33
N GLN A 324 -23.28 1.50 9.60
CA GLN A 324 -24.28 1.59 10.71
C GLN A 324 -25.37 2.74 10.66
N GLN A 325 -25.33 3.87 9.91
CA GLN A 325 -26.44 4.91 9.92
C GLN A 325 -27.59 4.81 8.84
N PRO A 326 -28.91 4.67 9.17
CA PRO A 326 -29.98 4.31 8.19
C PRO A 326 -30.33 5.35 7.10
N GLU A 327 -30.37 4.89 5.85
CA GLU A 327 -30.50 5.64 4.58
C GLU A 327 -31.95 5.79 4.06
N VAL A 328 -32.06 6.49 2.93
CA VAL A 328 -32.84 6.03 1.76
C VAL A 328 -31.96 6.24 0.51
N GLU A 329 -31.59 5.28 -0.35
CA GLU A 329 -31.63 3.80 -0.43
C GLU A 329 -30.55 3.43 -1.50
N GLU A 330 -29.85 2.29 -1.55
CA GLU A 330 -30.12 0.95 -1.02
C GLU A 330 -28.86 0.22 -0.45
N LYS A 331 -28.64 0.19 0.86
CA LYS A 331 -29.03 -0.94 1.75
C LYS A 331 -28.64 -0.72 3.20
N THR A 332 -29.65 -0.74 4.07
CA THR A 332 -29.60 0.09 5.26
C THR A 332 -28.72 -0.37 6.43
N PRO A 333 -28.03 0.60 7.02
CA PRO A 333 -27.39 0.48 8.33
C PRO A 333 -28.21 0.57 9.69
N LYS A 334 -27.68 0.11 10.86
CA LYS A 334 -28.21 0.22 12.29
C LYS A 334 -27.61 1.34 13.24
N PRO A 335 -28.38 2.33 13.72
CA PRO A 335 -27.87 3.60 14.28
C PRO A 335 -26.98 3.52 15.54
N THR A 336 -26.07 4.49 15.72
CA THR A 336 -25.23 4.62 16.93
C THR A 336 -26.04 5.07 18.15
N LEU A 337 -25.47 4.92 19.36
CA LEU A 337 -26.12 5.35 20.62
C LEU A 337 -26.48 6.85 20.62
N ARG A 338 -25.75 7.68 19.86
CA ARG A 338 -26.05 9.11 19.73
C ARG A 338 -27.22 9.35 18.77
N GLU A 339 -27.28 8.68 17.62
CA GLU A 339 -28.47 8.75 16.75
C GLU A 339 -29.70 8.16 17.42
N GLN A 340 -29.60 7.00 18.07
CA GLN A 340 -30.70 6.40 18.85
C GLN A 340 -31.20 7.38 19.91
N PHE A 341 -30.30 8.14 20.55
CA PHE A 341 -30.68 9.19 21.49
C PHE A 341 -31.45 10.34 20.83
N GLU A 342 -30.92 10.93 19.75
CA GLU A 342 -31.60 12.03 19.05
C GLU A 342 -32.87 11.57 18.30
N GLN A 343 -33.00 10.28 17.96
CA GLN A 343 -34.21 9.65 17.41
C GLN A 343 -35.32 9.53 18.46
N TYR A 344 -35.00 9.00 19.65
CA TYR A 344 -36.01 8.73 20.67
C TYR A 344 -36.32 9.93 21.57
N LYS A 345 -35.39 10.88 21.72
CA LYS A 345 -35.60 12.11 22.51
C LYS A 345 -36.85 12.88 22.06
N PRO A 346 -37.08 13.23 20.77
CA PRO A 346 -38.30 13.91 20.33
C PRO A 346 -39.59 13.15 20.65
N VAL A 347 -39.60 11.83 20.49
CA VAL A 347 -40.77 10.97 20.76
C VAL A 347 -41.15 11.02 22.24
N VAL A 348 -40.15 10.88 23.12
CA VAL A 348 -40.34 10.95 24.58
C VAL A 348 -40.69 12.39 25.00
N THR A 349 -40.05 13.41 24.42
CA THR A 349 -40.36 14.84 24.62
C THR A 349 -41.82 15.17 24.30
N ALA A 350 -42.33 14.72 23.15
CA ALA A 350 -43.72 14.91 22.78
C ALA A 350 -44.67 14.21 23.76
N ALA A 351 -44.42 12.93 24.05
CA ALA A 351 -45.25 12.13 24.95
C ALA A 351 -45.32 12.70 26.38
N ILE A 352 -44.21 13.19 26.95
CA ILE A 352 -44.26 13.82 28.27
C ILE A 352 -44.87 15.23 28.23
N SER A 353 -44.78 15.94 27.11
CA SER A 353 -45.39 17.28 26.97
C SER A 353 -46.92 17.23 27.03
N GLU A 354 -47.52 16.06 26.80
CA GLU A 354 -48.96 15.79 26.96
C GLU A 354 -49.32 15.12 28.30
N ASP A 355 -48.34 14.69 29.11
CA ASP A 355 -48.58 14.00 30.39
C ASP A 355 -49.26 14.95 31.40
N ALA A 356 -50.50 14.60 31.78
CA ALA A 356 -51.34 15.46 32.61
C ALA A 356 -50.76 15.74 34.00
N ALA A 357 -50.00 14.81 34.60
CA ALA A 357 -49.39 15.03 35.92
C ALA A 357 -48.20 15.98 35.80
N TYR A 358 -47.34 15.78 34.80
CA TYR A 358 -46.18 16.64 34.55
C TYR A 358 -46.59 18.07 34.15
N ARG A 359 -47.57 18.23 33.26
CA ARG A 359 -48.10 19.55 32.86
C ARG A 359 -48.65 20.34 34.05
N ASN A 360 -49.45 19.70 34.91
CA ASN A 360 -49.99 20.32 36.13
C ASN A 360 -48.88 20.73 37.10
N ALA A 361 -47.84 19.90 37.25
CA ALA A 361 -46.68 20.25 38.07
C ALA A 361 -45.89 21.43 37.49
N CYS A 362 -45.74 21.52 36.16
CA CYS A 362 -45.08 22.65 35.49
C CYS A 362 -45.82 23.99 35.66
N GLY A 363 -47.15 24.00 35.60
CA GLY A 363 -47.96 25.22 35.74
C GLY A 363 -48.19 25.68 37.19
N HIS A 364 -48.23 24.75 38.14
CA HIS A 364 -48.78 25.00 39.49
C HIS A 364 -47.93 24.47 40.66
N SER A 365 -46.69 24.03 40.42
CA SER A 365 -45.80 23.51 41.46
C SER A 365 -44.37 24.07 41.34
N ASP A 366 -43.50 23.68 42.28
CA ASP A 366 -42.09 24.03 42.22
C ASP A 366 -41.31 23.13 41.24
N ARG A 367 -40.07 23.55 40.90
CA ARG A 367 -39.23 22.82 39.95
C ARG A 367 -38.85 21.43 40.45
N GLU A 368 -38.69 21.22 41.75
CA GLU A 368 -38.32 19.91 42.30
C GLU A 368 -39.45 18.90 42.09
N ASN A 369 -40.68 19.26 42.41
CA ASN A 369 -41.84 18.41 42.20
C ASN A 369 -42.13 18.19 40.70
N ALA A 370 -41.94 19.22 39.86
CA ALA A 370 -42.02 19.07 38.41
C ALA A 370 -40.97 18.12 37.84
N VAL A 371 -39.74 18.12 38.36
CA VAL A 371 -38.70 17.15 37.99
C VAL A 371 -39.07 15.74 38.44
N VAL A 372 -39.66 15.56 39.63
CA VAL A 372 -40.13 14.23 40.10
C VAL A 372 -41.22 13.68 39.17
N GLU A 373 -42.25 14.47 38.84
CA GLU A 373 -43.30 14.04 37.92
C GLU A 373 -42.80 13.86 36.49
N GLY A 374 -41.85 14.69 36.03
CA GLY A 374 -41.19 14.52 34.73
C GLY A 374 -40.42 13.20 34.62
N ASN A 375 -39.66 12.82 35.66
CA ASN A 375 -38.99 11.52 35.72
C ASN A 375 -39.98 10.35 35.79
N ALA A 376 -41.20 10.56 36.29
CA ALA A 376 -42.26 9.57 36.24
C ALA A 376 -42.90 9.50 34.84
N ALA A 377 -43.12 10.65 34.18
CA ALA A 377 -43.64 10.77 32.83
C ALA A 377 -42.70 10.12 31.79
N VAL A 378 -41.39 10.36 31.84
CA VAL A 378 -40.40 9.72 30.94
C VAL A 378 -40.47 8.19 31.05
N ARG A 379 -40.61 7.65 32.27
CA ARG A 379 -40.81 6.20 32.48
C ARG A 379 -42.11 5.68 31.89
N ARG A 380 -43.21 6.42 32.04
CA ARG A 380 -44.52 6.08 31.42
C ARG A 380 -44.44 6.12 29.89
N ALA A 381 -43.80 7.14 29.32
CA ALA A 381 -43.62 7.30 27.89
C ALA A 381 -42.79 6.15 27.28
N VAL A 382 -41.63 5.83 27.87
CA VAL A 382 -40.77 4.74 27.39
C VAL A 382 -41.46 3.37 27.48
N LEU A 383 -42.01 3.01 28.64
CA LEU A 383 -42.68 1.71 28.81
C LEU A 383 -44.01 1.62 28.03
N GLY A 384 -44.66 2.76 27.77
CA GLY A 384 -45.91 2.85 26.99
C GLY A 384 -45.71 2.86 25.47
N SER A 385 -44.48 3.15 24.99
CA SER A 385 -44.15 3.25 23.56
C SER A 385 -44.42 1.97 22.75
N LYS A 386 -44.36 0.81 23.40
CA LYS A 386 -44.33 -0.54 22.81
C LYS A 386 -43.11 -0.80 21.89
N ASP A 387 -42.16 0.12 21.83
CA ASP A 387 -40.91 -0.07 21.11
C ASP A 387 -39.95 -0.91 21.97
N MET A 388 -39.66 -2.12 21.51
CA MET A 388 -38.79 -3.06 22.22
C MET A 388 -37.32 -2.66 22.22
N GLU A 389 -36.87 -1.84 21.26
CA GLU A 389 -35.51 -1.33 21.18
C GLU A 389 -35.32 -0.17 22.16
N LEU A 390 -36.24 0.80 22.17
CA LEU A 390 -36.27 1.86 23.19
C LEU A 390 -36.36 1.29 24.62
N ILE A 391 -37.19 0.27 24.85
CA ILE A 391 -37.30 -0.38 26.16
C ILE A 391 -35.98 -1.09 26.56
N ARG A 392 -35.29 -1.74 25.63
CA ARG A 392 -33.97 -2.36 25.87
C ARG A 392 -32.89 -1.33 26.13
N LEU A 393 -32.73 -0.32 25.27
CA LEU A 393 -31.77 0.78 25.44
C LEU A 393 -31.96 1.48 26.80
N TYR A 394 -33.20 1.76 27.16
CA TYR A 394 -33.55 2.37 28.45
C TYR A 394 -33.30 1.45 29.65
N SER A 395 -33.40 0.14 29.51
CA SER A 395 -33.10 -0.86 30.55
C SER A 395 -31.60 -1.07 30.71
N ASP A 396 -30.92 -1.37 29.60
CA ASP A 396 -29.64 -2.07 29.58
C ASP A 396 -28.46 -1.09 29.42
N VAL A 397 -28.71 0.15 28.97
CA VAL A 397 -27.69 1.21 28.82
C VAL A 397 -27.93 2.35 29.84
N PRO A 398 -27.20 2.38 30.98
CA PRO A 398 -27.37 3.40 32.01
C PRO A 398 -27.20 4.84 31.53
N GLU A 399 -26.28 5.07 30.60
CA GLU A 399 -25.88 6.38 30.08
C GLU A 399 -27.02 7.01 29.26
N PHE A 400 -27.62 6.22 28.35
CA PHE A 400 -28.79 6.60 27.56
C PHE A 400 -29.95 6.99 28.48
N ARG A 401 -30.27 6.14 29.47
CA ARG A 401 -31.33 6.40 30.46
C ARG A 401 -31.08 7.70 31.23
N GLN A 402 -29.88 7.92 31.76
CA GLN A 402 -29.56 9.13 32.52
C GLN A 402 -29.64 10.41 31.67
N ARG A 403 -29.10 10.35 30.45
CA ARG A 403 -29.12 11.48 29.50
C ARG A 403 -30.56 11.85 29.09
N LEU A 404 -31.42 10.83 28.89
CA LEU A 404 -32.81 11.02 28.43
C LEU A 404 -33.65 11.73 29.49
N HIS A 405 -33.58 11.31 30.75
CA HIS A 405 -34.27 11.98 31.85
C HIS A 405 -33.85 13.44 32.00
N ARG A 406 -32.55 13.74 31.83
CA ARG A 406 -32.03 15.09 32.00
C ARG A 406 -32.47 16.02 30.87
N GLU A 407 -32.11 15.72 29.63
CA GLU A 407 -32.30 16.65 28.51
C GLU A 407 -33.77 16.90 28.20
N VAL A 408 -34.61 15.86 28.27
CA VAL A 408 -36.05 15.97 27.97
C VAL A 408 -36.75 16.89 29.00
N ILE A 409 -36.38 16.81 30.28
CA ILE A 409 -36.95 17.67 31.33
C ILE A 409 -36.39 19.09 31.26
N ASP A 410 -35.07 19.24 31.05
CA ASP A 410 -34.43 20.57 30.91
C ASP A 410 -34.98 21.34 29.69
N GLU A 411 -35.39 20.66 28.62
CA GLU A 411 -36.01 21.29 27.44
C GLU A 411 -37.51 21.62 27.61
N THR A 412 -38.30 20.69 28.19
CA THR A 412 -39.76 20.83 28.27
C THR A 412 -40.23 21.72 29.42
N TYR A 413 -39.55 21.68 30.58
CA TYR A 413 -39.97 22.41 31.76
C TYR A 413 -40.08 23.93 31.52
N PRO A 414 -39.10 24.63 30.92
CA PRO A 414 -39.21 26.08 30.70
C PRO A 414 -40.36 26.44 29.76
N LYS A 415 -40.56 25.66 28.70
CA LYS A 415 -41.62 25.88 27.69
C LYS A 415 -43.01 25.69 28.30
N LEU A 416 -43.22 24.61 29.05
CA LEU A 416 -44.50 24.31 29.72
C LEU A 416 -44.77 25.23 30.89
N HIS A 417 -43.73 25.61 31.66
CA HIS A 417 -43.88 26.58 32.75
C HIS A 417 -44.29 27.96 32.21
N GLU A 418 -43.66 28.46 31.14
CA GLU A 418 -44.02 29.75 30.55
C GLU A 418 -45.46 29.77 29.99
N LEU A 419 -45.89 28.66 29.38
CA LEU A 419 -47.24 28.50 28.81
C LEU A 419 -48.33 28.37 29.88
N LEU A 420 -48.05 27.69 30.99
CA LEU A 420 -49.04 27.28 32.00
C LEU A 420 -48.92 28.07 33.32
N ARG A 421 -47.95 28.98 33.47
CA ARG A 421 -47.87 29.87 34.63
C ARG A 421 -48.98 30.93 34.60
N PRO A 422 -49.51 31.35 35.77
CA PRO A 422 -50.47 32.44 35.85
C PRO A 422 -49.95 33.75 35.23
N LEU A 423 -50.82 34.46 34.51
CA LEU A 423 -50.55 35.75 33.89
C LEU A 423 -50.06 36.82 34.89
N SER A 424 -49.03 37.56 34.50
CA SER A 424 -48.47 38.69 35.26
C SER A 424 -48.91 40.05 34.70
N GLN A 425 -48.61 41.13 35.44
CA GLN A 425 -48.84 42.50 34.96
C GLN A 425 -47.87 42.90 33.83
N GLU A 426 -46.70 42.28 33.77
CA GLU A 426 -45.66 42.54 32.76
C GLU A 426 -46.04 41.99 31.38
N ASP A 427 -46.80 40.89 31.35
CA ASP A 427 -47.40 40.33 30.13
C ASP A 427 -48.39 41.29 29.46
N ILE A 428 -49.18 41.98 30.29
CA ILE A 428 -50.16 42.98 29.83
C ILE A 428 -49.44 44.17 29.21
N ASP A 429 -48.38 44.65 29.86
CA ASP A 429 -47.59 45.79 29.38
C ASP A 429 -46.89 45.44 28.06
N THR A 430 -46.28 44.25 27.98
CA THR A 430 -45.62 43.75 26.76
C THR A 430 -46.58 43.67 25.58
N ALA A 431 -47.78 43.12 25.78
CA ALA A 431 -48.81 43.06 24.74
C ALA A 431 -49.25 44.46 24.28
N LEU A 432 -49.36 45.43 25.21
CA LEU A 432 -49.70 46.82 24.87
C LEU A 432 -48.59 47.51 24.07
N CYS A 433 -47.32 47.31 24.43
CA CYS A 433 -46.18 47.87 23.69
C CYS A 433 -45.96 47.21 22.33
N ALA A 434 -46.38 45.96 22.12
CA ALA A 434 -46.44 45.36 20.78
C ALA A 434 -47.53 46.03 19.90
N TRP A 435 -48.63 46.47 20.52
CA TRP A 435 -49.78 47.10 19.87
C TRP A 435 -50.28 46.26 18.67
N ASN A 436 -50.65 46.90 17.55
CA ASN A 436 -51.04 46.22 16.31
C ASN A 436 -49.84 45.97 15.34
N GLY A 437 -48.60 46.15 15.80
CA GLY A 437 -47.40 46.04 14.98
C GLY A 437 -47.17 47.19 13.98
N ASN A 438 -48.07 48.17 13.88
CA ASN A 438 -47.90 49.33 13.00
C ASN A 438 -47.34 50.53 13.79
N ILE A 439 -46.13 50.94 13.44
CA ILE A 439 -45.43 52.06 14.06
C ILE A 439 -46.11 53.43 13.78
N GLU A 440 -46.73 53.61 12.62
CA GLU A 440 -47.51 54.81 12.30
C GLU A 440 -48.77 54.90 13.16
N SER A 441 -49.41 53.76 13.44
CA SER A 441 -50.54 53.66 14.37
C SER A 441 -50.09 53.99 15.80
N LYS A 442 -48.93 53.51 16.25
CA LYS A 442 -48.33 53.96 17.53
C LYS A 442 -48.09 55.49 17.56
N TYR A 443 -47.58 56.10 16.49
CA TYR A 443 -47.42 57.57 16.43
C TYR A 443 -48.77 58.30 16.47
N ALA A 444 -49.80 57.78 15.78
CA ALA A 444 -51.15 58.32 15.84
C ALA A 444 -51.71 58.24 17.27
N VAL A 445 -51.57 57.08 17.94
CA VAL A 445 -51.98 56.86 19.32
C VAL A 445 -51.28 57.83 20.28
N VAL A 446 -49.96 57.98 20.22
CA VAL A 446 -49.22 58.89 21.11
C VAL A 446 -49.59 60.36 20.86
N ARG A 447 -49.75 60.78 19.59
CA ARG A 447 -50.20 62.13 19.25
C ARG A 447 -51.63 62.39 19.75
N TYR A 448 -52.55 61.46 19.53
CA TYR A 448 -53.95 61.60 19.94
C TYR A 448 -54.11 61.58 21.47
N MET A 449 -53.41 60.67 22.16
CA MET A 449 -53.46 60.52 23.61
C MET A 449 -52.88 61.73 24.37
N LYS A 450 -51.90 62.46 23.81
CA LYS A 450 -51.35 63.67 24.46
C LYS A 450 -52.44 64.69 24.82
N ASP A 451 -53.40 64.89 23.91
CA ASP A 451 -54.48 65.87 24.11
C ASP A 451 -55.80 65.22 24.61
N HIS A 452 -56.07 63.94 24.27
CA HIS A 452 -57.38 63.30 24.49
C HIS A 452 -57.37 62.10 25.47
N ALA A 453 -56.26 61.79 26.16
CA ALA A 453 -56.13 60.58 27.00
C ALA A 453 -57.20 60.40 28.10
N ARG A 454 -57.91 61.46 28.51
CA ARG A 454 -58.95 61.42 29.56
C ARG A 454 -60.37 61.54 29.03
N GLU A 455 -60.56 61.69 27.72
CA GLU A 455 -61.89 61.79 27.13
C GLU A 455 -62.61 60.44 27.09
N LYS A 456 -63.94 60.50 27.03
CA LYS A 456 -64.81 59.34 27.14
C LYS A 456 -64.79 58.48 25.87
N ASP A 457 -64.64 59.11 24.71
CA ASP A 457 -64.75 58.45 23.41
C ASP A 457 -63.38 57.91 22.92
N THR A 458 -62.28 58.28 23.59
CA THR A 458 -60.92 57.81 23.32
C THR A 458 -60.79 56.29 23.39
N ALA A 459 -61.49 55.59 24.28
CA ALA A 459 -61.50 54.12 24.30
C ALA A 459 -62.07 53.49 23.01
N ALA A 460 -63.07 54.14 22.39
CA ALA A 460 -63.64 53.69 21.12
C ALA A 460 -62.74 54.05 19.94
N TRP A 461 -62.12 55.23 19.97
CA TRP A 461 -61.11 55.63 18.99
C TRP A 461 -59.90 54.68 18.99
N LEU A 462 -59.37 54.33 20.17
CA LEU A 462 -58.26 53.37 20.30
C LEU A 462 -58.60 51.98 19.75
N ALA A 463 -59.83 51.50 19.95
CA ALA A 463 -60.28 50.23 19.38
C ALA A 463 -60.34 50.27 17.84
N GLN A 464 -60.83 51.38 17.28
CA GLN A 464 -60.89 51.61 15.84
C GLN A 464 -59.48 51.73 15.22
N GLU A 465 -58.58 52.50 15.85
CA GLU A 465 -57.18 52.68 15.44
C GLU A 465 -56.38 51.38 15.54
N TYR A 466 -56.65 50.54 16.54
CA TYR A 466 -56.10 49.19 16.63
C TYR A 466 -56.59 48.25 15.49
N GLY A 467 -57.70 48.60 14.83
CA GLY A 467 -58.26 47.84 13.71
C GLY A 467 -59.47 46.95 14.05
N SER A 468 -60.11 47.12 15.21
CA SER A 468 -61.29 46.33 15.60
C SER A 468 -62.44 47.18 16.14
N SER A 469 -63.53 47.26 15.39
CA SER A 469 -64.65 48.15 15.70
C SER A 469 -65.59 47.70 16.83
N ASN A 470 -65.25 46.65 17.61
CA ASN A 470 -65.94 46.31 18.88
C ASN A 470 -65.31 45.18 19.74
N SER A 471 -64.26 44.45 19.32
CA SER A 471 -63.71 43.34 20.12
C SER A 471 -62.83 43.83 21.29
N PRO A 472 -62.81 43.17 22.47
CA PRO A 472 -61.86 43.47 23.55
C PRO A 472 -60.40 43.26 23.13
N PHE A 473 -59.46 43.90 23.84
CA PHE A 473 -58.03 43.71 23.63
C PHE A 473 -57.58 42.38 24.26
N VAL A 474 -56.81 41.57 23.54
CA VAL A 474 -56.40 40.23 23.96
C VAL A 474 -54.95 40.23 24.43
N VAL A 475 -54.67 39.61 25.59
CA VAL A 475 -53.32 39.42 26.13
C VAL A 475 -52.96 37.94 26.06
N ARG A 476 -51.75 37.63 25.56
CA ARG A 476 -51.27 36.28 25.23
C ARG A 476 -52.22 35.49 24.30
N THR A 477 -52.55 36.08 23.15
CA THR A 477 -53.38 35.46 22.09
C THR A 477 -52.88 34.05 21.76
N GLY A 478 -53.75 33.04 21.90
CA GLY A 478 -53.42 31.64 21.63
C GLY A 478 -52.80 30.85 22.81
N SER A 479 -52.69 31.43 23.99
CA SER A 479 -52.39 30.71 25.24
C SER A 479 -53.65 30.05 25.83
N PRO A 480 -53.56 28.89 26.53
CA PRO A 480 -54.67 28.35 27.33
C PRO A 480 -55.19 29.32 28.41
N GLU A 481 -54.35 30.25 28.87
CA GLU A 481 -54.65 31.27 29.89
C GLU A 481 -54.93 32.66 29.26
N GLU A 482 -55.51 32.72 28.04
CA GLU A 482 -55.84 33.98 27.36
C GLU A 482 -56.74 34.89 28.22
N THR A 483 -56.38 36.18 28.32
CA THR A 483 -57.17 37.18 29.06
C THR A 483 -57.62 38.34 28.18
N GLN A 484 -58.91 38.66 28.25
CA GLN A 484 -59.54 39.78 27.53
C GLN A 484 -59.65 41.04 28.41
N LEU A 485 -59.10 42.15 27.93
CA LEU A 485 -59.10 43.45 28.58
C LEU A 485 -60.10 44.41 27.91
N PRO A 486 -61.02 45.03 28.68
CA PRO A 486 -61.86 46.12 28.18
C PRO A 486 -61.02 47.34 27.78
N TRP A 487 -61.37 48.02 26.68
CA TRP A 487 -60.67 49.20 26.16
C TRP A 487 -60.49 50.34 27.18
N MET A 488 -61.40 50.48 28.14
CA MET A 488 -61.26 51.41 29.27
C MET A 488 -60.05 51.11 30.19
N LYS A 489 -59.62 49.85 30.30
CA LYS A 489 -58.38 49.47 30.99
C LYS A 489 -57.16 49.72 30.10
N VAL A 490 -57.26 49.40 28.81
CA VAL A 490 -56.23 49.64 27.79
C VAL A 490 -55.87 51.13 27.72
N GLN A 491 -56.86 52.01 27.53
CA GLN A 491 -56.68 53.48 27.53
C GLN A 491 -55.91 53.95 28.78
N ARG A 492 -56.26 53.45 29.97
CA ARG A 492 -55.61 53.82 31.23
C ARG A 492 -54.15 53.34 31.29
N ARG A 493 -53.87 52.12 30.82
CA ARG A 493 -52.50 51.57 30.88
C ARG A 493 -51.60 52.17 29.80
N LEU A 494 -52.12 52.40 28.59
CA LEU A 494 -51.43 53.17 27.55
C LEU A 494 -51.08 54.58 28.03
N ALA A 495 -52.02 55.29 28.67
CA ALA A 495 -51.74 56.62 29.21
C ALA A 495 -50.60 56.61 30.25
N GLN A 496 -50.47 55.53 31.04
CA GLN A 496 -49.34 55.35 31.95
C GLN A 496 -48.04 55.03 31.21
N LEU A 497 -48.04 54.06 30.28
CA LEU A 497 -46.85 53.68 29.52
C LEU A 497 -46.31 54.84 28.67
N ILE A 498 -47.18 55.68 28.10
CA ILE A 498 -46.79 56.89 27.36
C ILE A 498 -46.24 57.98 28.32
N GLN A 499 -46.77 58.09 29.53
CA GLN A 499 -46.26 59.02 30.54
C GLN A 499 -44.92 58.55 31.15
N GLU A 500 -44.70 57.24 31.24
CA GLU A 500 -43.45 56.60 31.69
C GLU A 500 -42.38 56.52 30.57
N ASP A 501 -42.72 56.93 29.34
CA ASP A 501 -41.92 56.77 28.11
C ASP A 501 -41.50 55.32 27.79
N ARG A 502 -42.38 54.37 28.15
CA ARG A 502 -42.21 52.91 28.01
C ARG A 502 -43.13 52.28 26.95
N PHE A 503 -43.81 53.11 26.15
CA PHE A 503 -44.71 52.63 25.08
C PHE A 503 -43.99 52.33 23.76
N TYR A 504 -42.87 52.99 23.51
CA TYR A 504 -41.92 52.64 22.45
C TYR A 504 -40.87 51.65 22.99
N THR A 505 -40.28 50.86 22.12
CA THR A 505 -39.04 50.12 22.43
C THR A 505 -37.82 51.02 22.22
N GLU A 506 -36.67 50.68 22.82
CA GLU A 506 -35.41 51.42 22.64
C GLU A 506 -35.04 51.53 21.13
N GLU A 507 -35.24 50.46 20.37
CA GLU A 507 -35.03 50.37 18.92
C GLU A 507 -35.99 51.26 18.08
N GLU A 508 -37.17 51.57 18.63
CA GLU A 508 -38.12 52.51 18.04
C GLU A 508 -37.76 53.97 18.37
N GLN A 509 -37.11 54.22 19.52
CA GLN A 509 -36.63 55.54 19.95
C GLN A 509 -35.33 55.95 19.23
N ASP A 510 -34.34 55.05 19.13
CA ASP A 510 -33.03 55.30 18.47
C ASP A 510 -33.16 55.73 16.99
N ARG A 511 -34.30 55.45 16.35
CA ARG A 511 -34.56 55.75 14.94
C ARG A 511 -34.76 57.26 14.64
N PHE A 512 -34.73 58.13 15.65
CA PHE A 512 -35.12 59.54 15.54
C PHE A 512 -33.99 60.58 15.62
N ASP A 513 -32.81 60.25 16.14
CA ASP A 513 -31.80 61.26 16.49
C ASP A 513 -30.84 61.67 15.36
N ASN A 514 -31.04 61.21 14.11
CA ASN A 514 -29.99 61.25 13.07
C ASN A 514 -30.44 61.64 11.64
N ILE A 515 -31.42 62.55 11.49
CA ILE A 515 -31.82 63.11 10.18
C ILE A 515 -31.97 64.63 10.25
N ASP A 516 -31.15 65.38 9.49
CA ASP A 516 -31.32 66.82 9.24
C ASP A 516 -32.10 67.03 7.91
N PRO A 517 -33.34 67.55 7.95
CA PRO A 517 -34.15 67.76 6.74
C PRO A 517 -33.62 68.83 5.79
N ILE A 518 -32.74 69.73 6.25
CA ILE A 518 -32.21 70.84 5.45
C ILE A 518 -31.09 70.34 4.53
N ALA A 519 -30.16 69.56 5.07
CA ALA A 519 -29.05 68.97 4.31
C ALA A 519 -29.52 68.07 3.15
N ILE A 520 -30.61 67.32 3.36
CA ILE A 520 -31.22 66.47 2.32
C ILE A 520 -31.81 67.32 1.18
N ARG A 521 -32.34 68.50 1.48
CA ARG A 521 -32.97 69.37 0.47
C ARG A 521 -31.94 70.08 -0.40
N GLU A 522 -30.85 70.59 0.19
CA GLU A 522 -29.74 71.21 -0.56
C GLU A 522 -29.04 70.19 -1.50
N ALA A 523 -28.81 68.97 -1.02
CA ALA A 523 -28.19 67.90 -1.82
C ALA A 523 -29.04 67.42 -3.02
N LEU A 524 -30.37 67.59 -2.98
CA LEU A 524 -31.27 67.28 -4.09
C LEU A 524 -31.37 68.43 -5.10
N GLU A 525 -31.32 69.69 -4.62
CA GLU A 525 -31.29 70.88 -5.48
C GLU A 525 -29.98 70.96 -6.30
N GLU A 526 -28.82 70.62 -5.73
CA GLU A 526 -27.55 70.54 -6.48
C GLU A 526 -27.60 69.50 -7.62
N ARG A 527 -28.37 68.42 -7.44
CA ARG A 527 -28.55 67.34 -8.43
C ARG A 527 -29.69 67.60 -9.43
N GLY A 528 -30.18 68.84 -9.50
CA GLY A 528 -31.20 69.25 -10.49
C GLY A 528 -32.62 68.75 -10.20
N ILE A 529 -32.90 68.24 -8.99
CA ILE A 529 -34.21 67.73 -8.59
C ILE A 529 -34.84 68.72 -7.59
N VAL A 530 -35.74 69.57 -8.09
CA VAL A 530 -36.40 70.60 -7.28
C VAL A 530 -37.84 70.18 -7.03
N ASN A 531 -38.25 70.12 -5.75
CA ASN A 531 -39.59 69.69 -5.32
C ASN A 531 -40.05 68.34 -5.91
N GLY A 532 -39.11 67.40 -6.09
CA GLY A 532 -39.40 66.05 -6.60
C GLY A 532 -39.62 65.94 -8.11
N GLN A 533 -39.28 66.97 -8.88
CA GLN A 533 -39.27 66.92 -10.35
C GLN A 533 -37.88 67.28 -10.88
N VAL A 534 -37.45 66.58 -11.95
CA VAL A 534 -36.20 66.88 -12.66
C VAL A 534 -36.37 68.21 -13.38
N ALA A 535 -35.67 69.24 -12.91
CA ALA A 535 -35.76 70.60 -13.44
C ALA A 535 -34.71 70.90 -14.51
N ASP A 536 -33.62 70.12 -14.54
CA ASP A 536 -32.44 70.36 -15.39
C ASP A 536 -31.86 69.02 -15.89
N PRO A 537 -32.39 68.45 -17.00
CA PRO A 537 -32.03 67.11 -17.47
C PRO A 537 -30.55 66.94 -17.82
N GLU A 538 -29.91 67.99 -18.35
CA GLU A 538 -28.49 67.94 -18.77
C GLU A 538 -27.53 67.74 -17.57
N LYS A 539 -27.97 68.01 -16.33
CA LYS A 539 -27.20 67.68 -15.12
C LYS A 539 -27.37 66.23 -14.66
N LEU A 540 -28.46 65.57 -15.05
CA LEU A 540 -28.70 64.16 -14.77
C LEU A 540 -27.95 63.25 -15.77
N ASP A 541 -27.93 63.63 -17.05
CA ASP A 541 -27.27 62.86 -18.13
C ASP A 541 -25.73 62.89 -18.06
N ASN A 542 -25.16 63.84 -17.31
CA ASN A 542 -23.72 63.91 -17.02
C ASN A 542 -23.33 63.19 -15.71
N ASP A 543 -24.26 62.51 -15.02
CA ASP A 543 -23.93 61.74 -13.82
C ASP A 543 -23.12 60.47 -14.18
N PRO A 544 -21.95 60.22 -13.55
CA PRO A 544 -21.09 59.06 -13.85
C PRO A 544 -21.75 57.69 -13.68
N PHE A 545 -22.81 57.60 -12.86
CA PHE A 545 -23.58 56.37 -12.65
C PHE A 545 -24.56 56.13 -13.80
N ILE A 546 -25.26 57.18 -14.27
CA ILE A 546 -26.23 57.09 -15.38
C ILE A 546 -25.53 56.75 -16.70
N GLN A 547 -24.39 57.38 -16.99
CA GLN A 547 -23.55 57.06 -18.15
C GLN A 547 -23.14 55.58 -18.20
N ARG A 548 -22.85 54.99 -17.02
CA ARG A 548 -22.42 53.59 -16.91
C ARG A 548 -23.58 52.62 -17.16
N VAL A 549 -24.75 52.90 -16.59
CA VAL A 549 -25.97 52.09 -16.81
C VAL A 549 -26.41 52.12 -18.28
N MET A 550 -26.24 53.24 -18.98
CA MET A 550 -26.54 53.34 -20.42
C MET A 550 -25.56 52.52 -21.28
N SER A 551 -24.26 52.54 -20.97
CA SER A 551 -23.24 51.72 -21.64
C SER A 551 -23.51 50.22 -21.49
N ASP A 552 -23.88 49.77 -20.29
CA ASP A 552 -24.15 48.36 -20.01
C ASP A 552 -25.44 47.89 -20.73
N ALA A 553 -26.43 48.77 -20.90
CA ALA A 553 -27.68 48.46 -21.61
C ALA A 553 -27.51 48.32 -23.14
N GLU A 554 -26.66 49.13 -23.78
CA GLU A 554 -26.41 49.03 -25.22
C GLU A 554 -25.63 47.76 -25.60
N GLN A 555 -24.75 47.25 -24.72
CA GLN A 555 -24.04 45.98 -24.95
C GLN A 555 -24.96 44.76 -24.88
N ILE A 556 -25.98 44.79 -24.01
CA ILE A 556 -26.96 43.70 -23.87
C ILE A 556 -27.92 43.67 -25.07
N ALA A 557 -28.36 44.84 -25.55
CA ALA A 557 -29.28 44.94 -26.68
C ALA A 557 -28.69 44.46 -28.03
N ALA A 558 -27.36 44.44 -28.18
CA ALA A 558 -26.68 43.97 -29.39
C ALA A 558 -26.51 42.44 -29.47
N ALA A 559 -26.83 41.70 -28.40
CA ALA A 559 -26.57 40.26 -28.28
C ALA A 559 -27.81 39.35 -28.48
N GLU A 560 -29.02 39.91 -28.57
CA GLU A 560 -30.29 39.15 -28.52
C GLU A 560 -31.07 39.07 -29.87
N THR A 561 -30.44 39.33 -31.02
CA THR A 561 -31.17 39.43 -32.31
C THR A 561 -30.94 38.33 -33.36
N GLU A 562 -30.23 37.23 -33.06
CA GLU A 562 -30.09 36.13 -34.02
C GLU A 562 -29.90 34.74 -33.36
N GLN A 563 -30.98 34.18 -32.80
CA GLN A 563 -31.06 32.75 -32.45
C GLN A 563 -32.46 32.16 -32.68
N THR A 564 -32.77 31.81 -33.94
CA THR A 564 -33.89 30.92 -34.29
C THR A 564 -33.55 30.00 -35.46
N SER A 565 -34.00 28.75 -35.35
CA SER A 565 -34.15 27.71 -36.39
C SER A 565 -32.90 26.97 -36.94
N GLU A 566 -33.04 25.64 -36.89
CA GLU A 566 -32.47 24.60 -37.76
C GLU A 566 -30.97 24.29 -37.67
N VAL A 567 -30.67 23.35 -36.76
CA VAL A 567 -29.46 22.52 -36.79
C VAL A 567 -29.42 21.71 -38.08
N SER A 568 -28.65 22.21 -39.05
CA SER A 568 -28.07 21.41 -40.13
C SER A 568 -26.56 21.63 -40.06
N ILE A 569 -25.87 20.67 -39.44
CA ILE A 569 -24.42 20.71 -39.30
C ILE A 569 -23.82 20.56 -40.70
N SER A 570 -23.19 21.63 -41.19
CA SER A 570 -22.35 21.57 -42.38
C SER A 570 -20.96 21.07 -41.99
N ASP A 571 -20.34 20.26 -42.86
CA ASP A 571 -19.09 19.54 -42.57
C ASP A 571 -17.88 20.47 -42.26
N GLU A 572 -18.01 21.78 -42.44
CA GLU A 572 -16.96 22.78 -42.18
C GLU A 572 -16.94 23.33 -40.74
N GLU A 573 -18.02 23.16 -39.94
CA GLU A 573 -18.02 23.53 -38.51
C GLU A 573 -17.58 22.40 -37.56
N TYR A 574 -17.57 21.15 -38.03
CA TYR A 574 -17.03 20.02 -37.23
C TYR A 574 -15.50 20.10 -37.08
N ASP A 575 -14.80 20.74 -38.01
CA ASP A 575 -13.34 20.87 -38.02
C ASP A 575 -12.81 22.04 -37.16
N ALA A 576 -13.66 22.99 -36.75
CA ALA A 576 -13.23 24.21 -36.06
C ALA A 576 -12.96 24.05 -34.54
N VAL A 577 -13.38 22.95 -33.91
CA VAL A 577 -13.19 22.70 -32.46
C VAL A 577 -11.86 21.99 -32.15
N ARG A 578 -11.10 21.58 -33.18
CA ARG A 578 -9.72 21.12 -33.01
C ARG A 578 -8.78 22.30 -32.76
N SER A 579 -8.48 22.58 -31.48
CA SER A 579 -7.16 23.10 -31.17
C SER A 579 -6.11 22.09 -31.65
N PRO A 580 -5.08 22.52 -32.41
CA PRO A 580 -4.19 21.58 -33.06
C PRO A 580 -3.38 20.80 -32.02
N ILE A 581 -3.38 19.47 -32.17
CA ILE A 581 -2.32 18.61 -31.64
C ILE A 581 -0.99 19.25 -32.10
N PRO A 582 0.00 19.46 -31.20
CA PRO A 582 1.29 20.00 -31.60
C PRO A 582 1.91 19.09 -32.68
N GLN A 583 1.95 19.57 -33.92
CA GLN A 583 2.72 18.92 -34.98
C GLN A 583 4.21 19.07 -34.64
N ARG A 584 4.74 18.13 -33.85
CA ARG A 584 6.18 17.93 -33.72
C ARG A 584 6.72 17.53 -35.10
N THR A 585 7.32 18.48 -35.79
CA THR A 585 8.07 18.24 -37.04
C THR A 585 9.47 17.67 -36.80
N SER A 586 9.80 17.37 -35.53
CA SER A 586 10.96 16.61 -35.08
C SER A 586 10.70 15.99 -33.71
N TYR A 587 10.92 14.69 -33.59
CA TYR A 587 10.92 13.91 -32.35
C TYR A 587 12.36 13.60 -31.92
N ASP A 588 12.69 13.62 -30.63
CA ASP A 588 14.02 13.20 -30.16
C ASP A 588 14.08 11.66 -30.08
N PRO A 589 14.87 10.94 -30.92
CA PRO A 589 14.91 9.49 -30.90
C PRO A 589 15.40 8.87 -29.58
N ALA A 590 16.06 9.67 -28.72
CA ALA A 590 16.50 9.24 -27.39
C ALA A 590 15.43 9.41 -26.30
N ALA A 591 14.30 10.06 -26.58
CA ALA A 591 13.16 10.17 -25.68
C ALA A 591 12.21 8.96 -25.83
N PRO A 592 11.43 8.62 -24.79
CA PRO A 592 10.31 7.67 -24.92
C PRO A 592 9.12 8.34 -25.63
N VAL A 593 8.34 7.53 -26.37
CA VAL A 593 7.23 8.01 -27.22
C VAL A 593 6.09 8.62 -26.39
N TYR A 594 5.87 8.07 -25.20
CA TYR A 594 4.93 8.51 -24.19
C TYR A 594 5.60 8.43 -22.81
N ALA A 595 5.21 9.30 -21.88
CA ALA A 595 5.84 9.47 -20.57
C ALA A 595 4.82 9.49 -19.41
N VAL A 596 5.29 9.29 -18.19
CA VAL A 596 4.46 9.48 -16.99
C VAL A 596 4.02 10.94 -16.90
N GLY A 597 2.71 11.15 -16.75
CA GLY A 597 2.04 12.44 -16.77
C GLY A 597 1.27 12.71 -18.07
N ASP A 598 1.55 12.00 -19.16
CA ASP A 598 0.87 12.17 -20.45
C ASP A 598 -0.60 11.74 -20.39
N THR A 599 -1.45 12.47 -21.12
CA THR A 599 -2.86 12.11 -21.32
C THR A 599 -3.05 11.35 -22.63
N VAL A 600 -3.72 10.21 -22.56
CA VAL A 600 -4.00 9.28 -23.66
C VAL A 600 -5.48 8.90 -23.67
N TYR A 601 -6.01 8.50 -24.83
CA TYR A 601 -7.42 8.16 -25.00
C TYR A 601 -7.56 6.66 -25.28
N ILE A 602 -8.31 5.94 -24.46
CA ILE A 602 -8.50 4.49 -24.56
C ILE A 602 -10.00 4.22 -24.37
N GLU A 603 -10.60 3.45 -25.29
CA GLU A 603 -12.02 3.06 -25.22
C GLU A 603 -12.95 4.29 -25.02
N ASP A 604 -12.70 5.34 -25.80
CA ASP A 604 -13.37 6.65 -25.75
C ASP A 604 -13.20 7.50 -24.48
N ALA A 605 -12.51 7.01 -23.45
CA ALA A 605 -12.20 7.74 -22.22
C ALA A 605 -10.75 8.27 -22.18
N ALA A 606 -10.55 9.39 -21.48
CA ALA A 606 -9.23 9.99 -21.30
C ALA A 606 -8.56 9.49 -20.01
N TYR A 607 -7.35 8.96 -20.13
CA TYR A 607 -6.52 8.44 -19.04
C TYR A 607 -5.21 9.20 -18.95
N GLN A 608 -4.66 9.34 -17.75
CA GLN A 608 -3.30 9.81 -17.53
C GLN A 608 -2.36 8.64 -17.24
N ILE A 609 -1.17 8.61 -17.85
CA ILE A 609 -0.13 7.63 -17.54
C ILE A 609 0.46 7.98 -16.16
N THR A 610 0.38 7.06 -15.19
CA THR A 610 0.88 7.26 -13.82
C THR A 610 2.14 6.47 -13.50
N GLU A 611 2.37 5.35 -14.19
CA GLU A 611 3.61 4.57 -14.06
C GLU A 611 3.97 3.91 -15.40
N LEU A 612 5.28 3.82 -15.68
CA LEU A 612 5.85 3.07 -16.79
C LEU A 612 6.89 2.09 -16.24
N ARG A 613 6.66 0.79 -16.45
CA ARG A 613 7.59 -0.31 -16.15
C ARG A 613 8.04 -0.96 -17.46
N ASP A 614 8.97 -1.91 -17.36
CA ASP A 614 9.54 -2.57 -18.54
C ASP A 614 8.48 -3.31 -19.37
N ASP A 615 7.48 -3.92 -18.72
CA ASP A 615 6.42 -4.74 -19.33
C ASP A 615 4.99 -4.18 -19.17
N THR A 616 4.79 -3.16 -18.32
CA THR A 616 3.47 -2.71 -17.85
C THR A 616 3.34 -1.19 -17.74
N VAL A 617 2.14 -0.69 -18.01
CA VAL A 617 1.77 0.74 -17.99
C VAL A 617 0.57 0.93 -17.08
N GLN A 618 0.67 1.84 -16.12
CA GLN A 618 -0.42 2.19 -15.21
C GLN A 618 -1.11 3.48 -15.66
N LEU A 619 -2.44 3.44 -15.68
CA LEU A 619 -3.32 4.46 -16.22
C LEU A 619 -4.35 4.89 -15.17
N LEU A 620 -4.67 6.18 -15.13
CA LEU A 620 -5.66 6.75 -14.24
C LEU A 620 -6.76 7.48 -15.03
N PRO A 621 -8.05 7.10 -14.91
CA PRO A 621 -9.15 7.81 -15.56
C PRO A 621 -9.16 9.30 -15.16
N THR A 622 -9.16 10.19 -16.14
CA THR A 622 -9.28 11.64 -15.90
C THR A 622 -10.76 12.04 -15.81
N GLY A 623 -11.09 12.95 -14.89
CA GLY A 623 -12.46 13.45 -14.70
C GLY A 623 -13.37 12.62 -13.78
N MET A 624 -12.87 11.56 -13.14
CA MET A 624 -13.60 10.84 -12.08
C MET A 624 -13.19 11.33 -10.69
N VAL A 625 -14.16 11.40 -9.76
CA VAL A 625 -13.93 11.84 -8.37
C VAL A 625 -13.18 10.78 -7.55
N TYR A 626 -13.32 9.50 -7.90
CA TYR A 626 -12.57 8.38 -7.34
C TYR A 626 -12.04 7.48 -8.47
N PRO A 627 -10.93 7.85 -9.12
CA PRO A 627 -10.39 7.12 -10.26
C PRO A 627 -9.64 5.86 -9.79
N ILE A 628 -10.04 4.70 -10.34
CA ILE A 628 -9.36 3.41 -10.12
C ILE A 628 -8.23 3.26 -11.14
N TYR A 629 -7.03 2.88 -10.68
CA TYR A 629 -5.91 2.61 -11.57
C TYR A 629 -6.17 1.38 -12.45
N ARG A 630 -5.99 1.54 -13.77
CA ARG A 630 -6.00 0.48 -14.78
C ARG A 630 -4.55 0.14 -15.13
N ALA A 631 -4.15 -1.12 -14.98
CA ALA A 631 -2.83 -1.58 -15.40
C ALA A 631 -2.95 -2.38 -16.70
N GLU A 632 -2.21 -2.00 -17.72
CA GLU A 632 -2.14 -2.67 -19.02
C GLU A 632 -0.73 -3.21 -19.25
N ARG A 633 -0.60 -4.34 -19.96
CA ARG A 633 0.72 -4.74 -20.49
C ARG A 633 1.12 -3.75 -21.58
N LYS A 634 2.39 -3.40 -21.66
CA LYS A 634 2.91 -2.35 -22.56
C LYS A 634 2.53 -2.57 -24.02
N GLU A 635 2.57 -3.81 -24.49
CA GLU A 635 2.09 -4.20 -25.82
C GLU A 635 0.57 -3.96 -26.01
N GLN A 636 -0.25 -4.39 -25.04
CA GLN A 636 -1.71 -4.18 -25.07
C GLN A 636 -2.04 -2.69 -25.04
N PHE A 637 -1.33 -1.92 -24.21
CA PHE A 637 -1.43 -0.47 -24.14
C PHE A 637 -1.12 0.19 -25.49
N GLU A 638 -0.04 -0.22 -26.14
CA GLU A 638 0.36 0.30 -27.46
C GLU A 638 -0.59 -0.12 -28.61
N GLN A 639 -1.34 -1.22 -28.46
CA GLN A 639 -2.45 -1.55 -29.36
C GLN A 639 -3.67 -0.64 -29.08
N LEU A 640 -4.03 -0.44 -27.81
CA LEU A 640 -5.11 0.47 -27.40
C LEU A 640 -4.84 1.93 -27.83
N LEU A 641 -3.58 2.38 -27.78
CA LEU A 641 -3.19 3.69 -28.31
C LEU A 641 -3.50 3.81 -29.81
N ARG A 642 -3.21 2.77 -30.61
CA ARG A 642 -3.48 2.74 -32.06
C ARG A 642 -4.96 2.68 -32.40
N ALA A 643 -5.82 2.17 -31.51
CA ALA A 643 -7.26 2.09 -31.73
C ALA A 643 -7.96 3.47 -31.71
N ASP A 644 -7.41 4.46 -31.00
CA ASP A 644 -8.03 5.78 -30.84
C ASP A 644 -7.29 6.88 -31.63
N ARG A 645 -8.00 7.53 -32.56
CA ARG A 645 -7.46 8.58 -33.43
C ARG A 645 -7.02 9.85 -32.70
N ARG A 646 -7.41 10.06 -31.43
CA ARG A 646 -6.92 11.18 -30.60
C ARG A 646 -5.47 10.99 -30.18
N ASN A 647 -4.98 9.74 -30.12
CA ASN A 647 -3.59 9.43 -29.81
C ASN A 647 -2.63 9.59 -30.99
N ALA A 648 -3.07 10.20 -32.11
CA ALA A 648 -2.25 10.44 -33.29
C ALA A 648 -0.87 11.05 -32.95
N TYR A 649 -0.79 11.88 -31.91
CA TYR A 649 0.46 12.44 -31.40
C TYR A 649 1.52 11.37 -31.02
N TYR A 650 1.10 10.26 -30.42
CA TYR A 650 1.98 9.17 -29.97
C TYR A 650 2.17 8.11 -31.05
N THR A 651 1.10 7.72 -31.76
CA THR A 651 1.14 6.65 -32.77
C THR A 651 1.98 7.02 -34.00
N GLU A 652 2.12 8.33 -34.27
CA GLU A 652 2.97 8.91 -35.31
C GLU A 652 4.48 8.64 -35.11
N PHE A 653 4.91 8.26 -33.90
CA PHE A 653 6.32 7.93 -33.59
C PHE A 653 6.50 6.52 -32.98
N LEU A 654 5.42 5.75 -32.85
CA LEU A 654 5.41 4.46 -32.19
C LEU A 654 5.98 3.36 -33.13
N PRO A 655 6.98 2.56 -32.72
CA PRO A 655 7.51 1.46 -33.53
C PRO A 655 6.59 0.24 -33.50
N ILE A 656 6.71 -0.64 -34.50
CA ILE A 656 6.23 -2.02 -34.45
C ILE A 656 7.41 -2.92 -34.03
N ASP A 657 7.12 -3.98 -33.27
CA ASP A 657 8.10 -5.00 -32.91
C ASP A 657 8.46 -5.85 -34.16
N PRO A 658 9.73 -5.84 -34.63
CA PRO A 658 10.13 -6.59 -35.82
C PRO A 658 9.90 -8.10 -35.70
N ASP A 659 9.95 -8.68 -34.50
CA ASP A 659 9.77 -10.12 -34.29
C ASP A 659 8.30 -10.57 -34.41
N LYS A 660 7.38 -9.59 -34.49
CA LYS A 660 5.92 -9.79 -34.61
C LYS A 660 5.36 -9.27 -35.93
N ALA A 661 6.23 -8.73 -36.79
CA ALA A 661 5.88 -8.37 -38.14
C ALA A 661 5.83 -9.60 -39.05
N ASP A 662 5.27 -9.43 -40.23
CA ASP A 662 5.30 -10.44 -41.27
C ASP A 662 6.75 -10.68 -41.72
N GLN A 663 7.22 -11.93 -41.63
CA GLN A 663 8.61 -12.30 -41.91
C GLN A 663 8.95 -12.09 -43.39
N ASP A 664 8.02 -12.41 -44.29
CA ASP A 664 8.21 -12.28 -45.74
C ASP A 664 8.32 -10.80 -46.13
N LEU A 665 7.52 -9.92 -45.50
CA LEU A 665 7.68 -8.46 -45.60
C LEU A 665 9.05 -8.00 -45.09
N ARG A 666 9.53 -8.52 -43.95
CA ARG A 666 10.83 -8.12 -43.37
C ARG A 666 11.98 -8.49 -44.29
N ASP A 667 11.97 -9.70 -44.84
CA ASP A 667 12.97 -10.19 -45.80
C ASP A 667 12.99 -9.33 -47.08
N VAL A 668 11.81 -9.00 -47.64
CA VAL A 668 11.70 -8.12 -48.80
C VAL A 668 12.23 -6.71 -48.50
N LEU A 669 11.96 -6.15 -47.31
CA LEU A 669 12.50 -4.84 -46.91
C LEU A 669 14.00 -4.85 -46.65
N ALA A 670 14.55 -5.94 -46.10
CA ALA A 670 15.95 -6.07 -45.71
C ALA A 670 16.88 -6.45 -46.87
N HIS A 671 16.39 -7.25 -47.82
CA HIS A 671 17.22 -7.92 -48.84
C HIS A 671 16.74 -7.76 -50.28
N GLY A 672 15.52 -7.25 -50.51
CA GLY A 672 14.99 -6.96 -51.85
C GLY A 672 14.91 -5.47 -52.15
N LEU A 673 13.90 -4.81 -51.56
CA LEU A 673 13.46 -3.47 -51.95
C LEU A 673 14.46 -2.34 -51.63
N MET A 674 15.25 -2.47 -50.57
CA MET A 674 16.12 -1.40 -50.07
C MET A 674 17.60 -1.76 -50.17
N ASP A 675 18.37 -0.93 -50.86
CA ASP A 675 19.83 -1.01 -50.84
C ASP A 675 20.44 -0.31 -49.61
N GLU A 676 21.74 -0.46 -49.41
CA GLU A 676 22.44 0.14 -48.26
C GLU A 676 22.44 1.68 -48.27
N ALA A 677 22.27 2.33 -49.43
CA ALA A 677 22.13 3.79 -49.50
C ALA A 677 20.73 4.23 -49.05
N ASP A 678 19.69 3.49 -49.42
CA ASP A 678 18.32 3.71 -48.96
C ASP A 678 18.19 3.47 -47.45
N LYS A 679 18.75 2.38 -46.92
CA LYS A 679 18.79 2.10 -45.46
C LYS A 679 19.50 3.21 -44.69
N GLN A 680 20.61 3.73 -45.22
CA GLN A 680 21.33 4.87 -44.62
C GLN A 680 20.50 6.17 -44.68
N GLN A 681 19.76 6.40 -45.76
CA GLN A 681 18.88 7.56 -45.91
C GLN A 681 17.69 7.49 -44.94
N ILE A 682 17.03 6.33 -44.80
CA ILE A 682 15.96 6.12 -43.82
C ILE A 682 16.49 6.24 -42.39
N SER A 683 17.66 5.67 -42.08
CA SER A 683 18.33 5.83 -40.78
C SER A 683 18.62 7.29 -40.46
N THR A 684 19.01 8.09 -41.46
CA THR A 684 19.21 9.55 -41.31
C THR A 684 17.89 10.29 -41.05
N LEU A 685 16.80 9.91 -41.73
CA LEU A 685 15.47 10.48 -41.49
C LEU A 685 14.99 10.17 -40.07
N LEU A 686 15.09 8.92 -39.63
CA LEU A 686 14.77 8.46 -38.28
C LEU A 686 15.60 9.18 -37.21
N GLN A 687 16.92 9.28 -37.40
CA GLN A 687 17.81 10.00 -36.48
C GLN A 687 17.48 11.51 -36.42
N SER A 688 17.03 12.11 -37.53
CA SER A 688 16.60 13.51 -37.55
C SER A 688 15.22 13.76 -36.92
N GLY A 689 14.59 12.72 -36.37
CA GLY A 689 13.33 12.83 -35.66
C GLY A 689 12.09 12.82 -36.55
N ARG A 690 12.19 12.33 -37.79
CA ARG A 690 11.07 12.29 -38.73
C ARG A 690 9.96 11.37 -38.25
N SER A 691 8.74 11.73 -38.63
CA SER A 691 7.50 11.06 -38.28
C SER A 691 7.27 9.79 -39.12
N ASN A 692 6.41 8.88 -38.68
CA ASN A 692 6.05 7.69 -39.47
C ASN A 692 5.39 8.07 -40.80
N SER A 693 4.53 9.09 -40.82
CA SER A 693 3.93 9.67 -42.02
C SER A 693 4.96 10.29 -42.97
N GLU A 694 6.01 10.95 -42.45
CA GLU A 694 7.09 11.48 -43.28
C GLU A 694 7.95 10.38 -43.92
N ILE A 695 8.16 9.27 -43.22
CA ILE A 695 8.85 8.07 -43.74
C ILE A 695 7.97 7.38 -44.79
N ALA A 696 6.67 7.18 -44.51
CA ALA A 696 5.71 6.64 -45.46
C ALA A 696 5.62 7.48 -46.74
N TYR A 697 5.65 8.81 -46.61
CA TYR A 697 5.71 9.73 -47.74
C TYR A 697 7.01 9.61 -48.54
N TRP A 698 8.15 9.43 -47.88
CA TRP A 698 9.42 9.14 -48.57
C TRP A 698 9.34 7.83 -49.35
N LEU A 699 8.86 6.73 -48.73
CA LEU A 699 8.69 5.43 -49.38
C LEU A 699 7.79 5.52 -50.62
N SER A 700 6.65 6.21 -50.53
CA SER A 700 5.71 6.41 -51.64
C SER A 700 6.32 7.10 -52.88
N ARG A 701 7.45 7.79 -52.70
CA ARG A 701 8.16 8.55 -53.72
C ARG A 701 9.46 7.89 -54.18
N ALA A 702 10.10 7.11 -53.31
CA ALA A 702 11.27 6.30 -53.64
C ALA A 702 10.85 5.08 -54.47
N TYR A 703 9.81 4.37 -54.02
CA TYR A 703 9.39 3.08 -54.58
C TYR A 703 7.99 3.18 -55.19
N SER A 704 7.91 3.73 -56.40
CA SER A 704 6.65 3.87 -57.14
C SER A 704 6.69 3.12 -58.48
N GLY A 705 6.44 1.81 -58.43
CA GLY A 705 6.25 0.98 -59.63
C GLY A 705 7.32 -0.10 -59.88
N GLU A 706 8.17 -0.39 -58.89
CA GLU A 706 9.08 -1.52 -58.93
C GLU A 706 8.31 -2.85 -58.94
N ILE A 707 8.85 -3.85 -59.64
CA ILE A 707 8.35 -5.24 -59.68
C ILE A 707 9.57 -6.16 -59.77
N GLU A 708 9.81 -6.97 -58.73
CA GLU A 708 10.93 -7.90 -58.67
C GLU A 708 10.56 -9.20 -57.94
N THR A 709 11.44 -10.20 -58.02
CA THR A 709 11.32 -11.51 -57.39
C THR A 709 12.49 -11.72 -56.42
N LEU A 710 12.21 -12.06 -55.18
CA LEU A 710 13.20 -12.36 -54.14
C LEU A 710 13.04 -13.81 -53.65
N ASN A 711 14.15 -14.50 -53.34
CA ASN A 711 14.09 -15.73 -52.55
C ASN A 711 14.18 -15.33 -51.07
N LEU A 712 13.18 -15.72 -50.28
CA LEU A 712 13.08 -15.43 -48.85
C LEU A 712 14.04 -16.31 -48.03
N GLU A 713 14.34 -15.92 -46.79
CA GLU A 713 15.19 -16.73 -45.90
C GLU A 713 14.52 -18.08 -45.54
N THR A 714 13.19 -18.15 -45.64
CA THR A 714 12.37 -19.37 -45.49
C THR A 714 12.62 -20.41 -46.58
N GLY A 715 13.18 -20.01 -47.74
CA GLY A 715 13.34 -20.83 -48.93
C GLY A 715 12.19 -20.75 -49.93
N ASP A 716 11.16 -19.95 -49.64
CA ASP A 716 10.06 -19.62 -50.54
C ASP A 716 10.43 -18.42 -51.46
N ILE A 717 9.58 -18.15 -52.46
CA ILE A 717 9.79 -17.09 -53.46
C ILE A 717 8.73 -15.99 -53.27
N ALA A 718 9.13 -14.74 -53.19
CA ALA A 718 8.23 -13.59 -53.14
C ALA A 718 8.36 -12.71 -54.39
N ASP A 719 7.30 -12.67 -55.19
CA ASP A 719 7.11 -11.65 -56.22
C ASP A 719 6.52 -10.40 -55.56
N TYR A 720 7.30 -9.31 -55.50
CA TYR A 720 6.87 -8.08 -54.85
C TYR A 720 6.73 -6.92 -55.84
N ARG A 721 5.70 -6.09 -55.62
CA ARG A 721 5.35 -4.95 -56.46
C ARG A 721 5.05 -3.71 -55.63
N THR A 722 5.65 -2.58 -55.97
CA THR A 722 5.42 -1.31 -55.28
C THR A 722 4.49 -0.37 -56.03
N THR A 723 3.79 0.46 -55.28
CA THR A 723 2.87 1.49 -55.77
C THR A 723 3.02 2.75 -54.90
N ALA A 724 2.47 3.88 -55.36
CA ALA A 724 2.44 5.11 -54.54
C ALA A 724 1.62 4.98 -53.23
N GLN A 725 0.90 3.88 -53.00
CA GLN A 725 0.07 3.66 -51.80
C GLN A 725 0.63 2.58 -50.85
N GLY A 726 1.48 1.69 -51.34
CA GLY A 726 1.99 0.52 -50.61
C GLY A 726 2.63 -0.50 -51.54
N MET A 727 2.97 -1.66 -50.98
CA MET A 727 3.54 -2.81 -51.70
C MET A 727 2.63 -4.04 -51.61
N GLU A 728 2.61 -4.81 -52.69
CA GLU A 728 1.94 -6.10 -52.83
C GLU A 728 3.02 -7.19 -52.87
N LEU A 729 2.85 -8.29 -52.12
CA LEU A 729 3.73 -9.47 -52.12
C LEU A 729 2.89 -10.69 -52.50
N GLU A 730 3.27 -11.42 -53.54
CA GLU A 730 2.74 -12.73 -53.89
C GLU A 730 3.78 -13.78 -53.51
N VAL A 731 3.51 -14.53 -52.43
CA VAL A 731 4.41 -15.54 -51.87
C VAL A 731 4.07 -16.90 -52.49
N LEU A 732 5.09 -17.61 -52.96
CA LEU A 732 5.06 -18.82 -53.76
C LEU A 732 5.97 -19.86 -53.12
N ASP A 733 5.55 -21.13 -53.08
CA ASP A 733 6.43 -22.21 -52.66
C ASP A 733 7.53 -22.50 -53.71
N ALA A 734 8.47 -23.37 -53.34
CA ALA A 734 9.55 -23.83 -54.23
C ALA A 734 9.08 -24.58 -55.51
N GLU A 735 7.78 -24.83 -55.70
CA GLU A 735 7.16 -25.34 -56.93
C GLU A 735 6.41 -24.25 -57.74
N GLU A 736 6.69 -22.96 -57.46
CA GLU A 736 6.02 -21.76 -58.02
C GLU A 736 4.51 -21.71 -57.75
N LYS A 737 4.04 -22.34 -56.66
CA LYS A 737 2.62 -22.41 -56.33
C LYS A 737 2.28 -21.45 -55.20
N ARG A 738 1.29 -20.60 -55.46
CA ARG A 738 0.92 -19.49 -54.58
C ARG A 738 0.45 -19.93 -53.20
N LEU A 739 1.13 -19.40 -52.19
CA LEU A 739 0.82 -19.52 -50.76
C LEU A 739 -0.05 -18.34 -50.30
N ALA A 740 0.39 -17.10 -50.53
CA ALA A 740 -0.27 -15.89 -50.06
C ALA A 740 -0.24 -14.74 -51.08
N VAL A 741 -1.17 -13.78 -50.93
CA VAL A 741 -1.06 -12.44 -51.52
C VAL A 741 -1.33 -11.44 -50.40
N LEU A 742 -0.31 -10.65 -50.07
CA LEU A 742 -0.32 -9.68 -48.98
C LEU A 742 -0.19 -8.28 -49.56
N TYR A 743 -0.83 -7.30 -48.93
CA TYR A 743 -0.72 -5.90 -49.32
C TYR A 743 -0.48 -5.05 -48.08
N PHE A 744 0.61 -4.30 -48.09
CA PHE A 744 1.04 -3.46 -46.97
C PHE A 744 1.13 -2.01 -47.44
N ARG A 745 0.48 -1.10 -46.72
CA ARG A 745 0.53 0.33 -47.02
C ARG A 745 1.83 0.94 -46.49
N TRP A 746 2.26 2.05 -47.08
CA TRP A 746 3.49 2.71 -46.60
C TRP A 746 3.40 3.24 -45.16
N ASP A 747 2.19 3.55 -44.67
CA ASP A 747 1.94 3.92 -43.27
C ASP A 747 1.90 2.71 -42.30
N GLU A 748 1.83 1.49 -42.81
CA GLU A 748 1.99 0.24 -42.04
C GLU A 748 3.48 -0.21 -42.03
N VAL A 749 4.21 0.05 -43.12
CA VAL A 749 5.65 -0.24 -43.26
C VAL A 749 6.53 0.73 -42.45
N ALA A 750 6.21 2.03 -42.42
CA ALA A 750 7.06 3.03 -41.73
C ALA A 750 7.27 2.77 -40.21
N PRO A 751 6.26 2.34 -39.42
CA PRO A 751 6.46 1.93 -38.03
C PRO A 751 7.37 0.69 -37.86
N LEU A 752 7.38 -0.24 -38.83
CA LEU A 752 8.25 -1.41 -38.81
C LEU A 752 9.72 -1.02 -39.00
N LEU A 753 10.01 -0.16 -39.98
CA LEU A 753 11.36 0.38 -40.21
C LEU A 753 11.90 1.14 -38.99
N ARG A 754 11.03 1.86 -38.26
CA ARG A 754 11.40 2.47 -36.97
C ARG A 754 11.77 1.43 -35.92
N GLY A 755 11.06 0.31 -35.86
CA GLY A 755 11.37 -0.83 -34.98
C GLY A 755 12.72 -1.48 -35.31
N MET A 756 12.99 -1.72 -36.60
CA MET A 756 14.27 -2.28 -37.07
C MET A 756 15.45 -1.38 -36.72
N TYR A 757 15.33 -0.05 -36.96
CA TYR A 757 16.34 0.94 -36.55
C TYR A 757 16.53 1.02 -35.03
N ALA A 758 15.45 0.98 -34.25
CA ALA A 758 15.53 1.01 -32.78
C ALA A 758 16.27 -0.21 -32.19
N ARG A 759 16.24 -1.35 -32.91
CA ARG A 759 16.95 -2.59 -32.54
C ARG A 759 18.27 -2.82 -33.26
N GLN A 760 18.67 -1.93 -34.16
CA GLN A 760 19.87 -2.05 -35.01
C GLN A 760 19.89 -3.32 -35.89
N LEU A 761 18.73 -3.71 -36.42
CA LEU A 761 18.57 -4.87 -37.29
C LEU A 761 18.84 -4.52 -38.76
N ASP A 762 19.26 -5.53 -39.53
CA ASP A 762 19.19 -5.61 -41.00
C ASP A 762 19.84 -4.45 -41.80
N GLY A 763 20.77 -3.71 -41.16
CA GLY A 763 21.55 -2.61 -41.73
C GLY A 763 21.26 -1.21 -41.17
N PHE A 764 20.27 -1.06 -40.28
CA PHE A 764 19.84 0.25 -39.77
C PHE A 764 20.58 0.66 -38.47
N GLY A 765 21.75 1.32 -38.54
CA GLY A 765 22.54 1.69 -37.34
C GLY A 765 23.58 2.82 -37.52
N GLN A 766 24.26 3.20 -36.43
CA GLN A 766 25.36 4.19 -36.43
C GLN A 766 26.73 3.53 -36.30
N GLU A 767 27.65 3.81 -37.23
CA GLU A 767 29.08 3.59 -37.01
C GLU A 767 29.60 4.49 -35.87
N ARG A 768 30.12 3.88 -34.80
CA ARG A 768 31.07 4.54 -33.89
C ARG A 768 32.48 4.36 -34.44
N PRO A 769 33.34 5.40 -34.47
CA PRO A 769 34.69 5.26 -34.99
C PRO A 769 35.55 4.42 -34.03
N GLU A 770 36.03 3.27 -34.51
CA GLU A 770 37.01 2.44 -33.81
C GLU A 770 38.40 3.10 -33.75
N PRO A 771 39.20 2.82 -32.70
CA PRO A 771 40.63 3.08 -32.72
C PRO A 771 41.35 2.01 -33.56
N ALA A 772 42.09 2.44 -34.59
CA ALA A 772 42.81 1.54 -35.48
C ALA A 772 43.85 0.67 -34.73
N ALA A 773 43.79 -0.65 -34.96
CA ALA A 773 44.75 -1.63 -34.46
C ALA A 773 45.65 -2.17 -35.59
N GLU A 774 46.94 -2.31 -35.33
CA GLU A 774 47.95 -2.75 -36.30
C GLU A 774 47.93 -4.27 -36.55
N SER A 775 48.35 -4.69 -37.74
CA SER A 775 48.42 -6.11 -38.13
C SER A 775 49.62 -6.84 -37.50
N PRO A 776 49.49 -8.11 -37.06
CA PRO A 776 50.57 -8.86 -36.43
C PRO A 776 51.65 -9.33 -37.44
N ALA A 777 52.90 -9.40 -36.98
CA ALA A 777 54.06 -9.82 -37.76
C ALA A 777 54.46 -11.27 -37.48
N PHE A 778 54.87 -12.01 -38.51
CA PHE A 778 55.43 -13.35 -38.41
C PHE A 778 56.96 -13.32 -38.30
N HIS A 779 57.55 -14.26 -37.55
CA HIS A 779 59.00 -14.44 -37.46
C HIS A 779 59.40 -15.91 -37.74
N SER A 780 60.32 -16.10 -38.69
CA SER A 780 60.97 -17.38 -38.99
C SER A 780 62.46 -17.33 -38.64
N GLU A 781 63.02 -18.47 -38.19
CA GLU A 781 64.45 -18.63 -37.91
C GLU A 781 64.98 -19.90 -38.58
N THR A 782 66.06 -19.81 -39.35
CA THR A 782 66.67 -20.97 -40.02
C THR A 782 67.51 -21.79 -39.03
N VAL A 783 67.11 -23.03 -38.76
CA VAL A 783 67.74 -23.88 -37.72
C VAL A 783 68.83 -24.80 -38.28
N ALA A 784 68.69 -25.27 -39.52
CA ALA A 784 69.73 -26.08 -40.18
C ALA A 784 69.66 -25.97 -41.71
N VAL A 785 70.82 -26.08 -42.36
CA VAL A 785 70.93 -26.27 -43.82
C VAL A 785 71.74 -27.53 -44.09
N TYR A 786 71.15 -28.47 -44.81
CA TYR A 786 71.78 -29.73 -45.21
C TYR A 786 72.13 -29.67 -46.70
N PRO A 787 73.43 -29.57 -47.07
CA PRO A 787 73.83 -29.51 -48.46
C PRO A 787 73.47 -30.80 -49.21
N GLY A 788 72.78 -30.67 -50.34
CA GLY A 788 72.27 -31.79 -51.13
C GLY A 788 73.39 -32.68 -51.66
N GLU A 789 74.49 -32.06 -52.10
CA GLU A 789 75.69 -32.76 -52.59
C GLU A 789 76.34 -33.71 -51.56
N LYS A 790 76.18 -33.44 -50.25
CA LYS A 790 76.75 -34.30 -49.20
C LYS A 790 75.81 -35.44 -48.75
N ASN A 791 74.54 -35.36 -49.12
CA ASN A 791 73.48 -36.28 -48.67
C ASN A 791 72.77 -36.99 -49.85
N ASN A 792 73.29 -36.87 -51.08
CA ASN A 792 72.68 -37.38 -52.32
C ASN A 792 71.25 -36.87 -52.57
N LEU A 793 71.01 -35.58 -52.30
CA LEU A 793 69.75 -34.91 -52.65
C LEU A 793 70.00 -33.85 -53.75
N PRO A 794 69.06 -33.65 -54.69
CA PRO A 794 69.25 -32.75 -55.85
C PRO A 794 69.19 -31.25 -55.50
N TYR A 795 68.97 -30.90 -54.24
CA TYR A 795 68.95 -29.54 -53.70
C TYR A 795 69.29 -29.55 -52.22
N ASP A 796 69.78 -28.42 -51.71
CA ASP A 796 70.02 -28.20 -50.28
C ASP A 796 68.68 -28.14 -49.53
N VAL A 797 68.59 -28.87 -48.40
CA VAL A 797 67.39 -28.86 -47.55
C VAL A 797 67.60 -27.88 -46.42
N VAL A 798 66.86 -26.77 -46.48
CA VAL A 798 66.79 -25.75 -45.42
C VAL A 798 65.65 -26.12 -44.47
N VAL A 799 65.92 -26.15 -43.17
CA VAL A 799 64.92 -26.39 -42.12
C VAL A 799 64.76 -25.11 -41.32
N GLU A 800 63.61 -24.46 -41.47
CA GLU A 800 63.22 -23.28 -40.70
C GLU A 800 62.29 -23.67 -39.54
N ARG A 801 62.36 -22.91 -38.45
CA ARG A 801 61.45 -22.97 -37.31
C ARG A 801 60.64 -21.68 -37.29
N LEU A 802 59.32 -21.82 -37.37
CA LEU A 802 58.36 -20.75 -37.16
C LEU A 802 57.97 -20.73 -35.68
N HIS A 803 57.88 -19.54 -35.08
CA HIS A 803 57.28 -19.39 -33.75
C HIS A 803 55.79 -19.09 -33.90
N ILE A 804 54.96 -19.98 -33.34
CA ILE A 804 53.55 -19.76 -33.00
C ILE A 804 53.47 -20.15 -31.53
N GLU A 805 53.06 -19.24 -30.65
CA GLU A 805 53.02 -19.51 -29.22
C GLU A 805 51.76 -20.31 -28.84
N GLU A 806 51.91 -21.63 -28.81
CA GLU A 806 51.00 -22.56 -28.14
C GLU A 806 51.85 -23.74 -27.60
N PRO A 807 51.70 -24.13 -26.32
CA PRO A 807 52.23 -25.41 -25.87
C PRO A 807 51.21 -26.28 -25.11
N GLU A 808 50.99 -27.47 -25.66
CA GLU A 808 50.29 -28.61 -25.06
C GLU A 808 51.16 -29.38 -24.01
N PRO A 809 50.60 -30.38 -23.28
CA PRO A 809 51.09 -30.79 -21.96
C PRO A 809 52.05 -32.01 -21.93
N PRO A 810 52.52 -32.39 -20.72
CA PRO A 810 52.70 -33.80 -20.38
C PRO A 810 52.04 -34.21 -19.04
N ALA A 811 51.55 -35.45 -18.98
CA ALA A 811 50.91 -36.07 -17.81
C ALA A 811 51.88 -36.97 -17.01
N PRO A 812 51.46 -37.58 -15.87
CA PRO A 812 50.73 -37.00 -14.75
C PRO A 812 51.49 -37.19 -13.41
N VAL A 813 51.34 -36.27 -12.46
CA VAL A 813 51.75 -36.47 -11.06
C VAL A 813 50.61 -36.00 -10.15
N THR A 814 50.26 -36.82 -9.16
CA THR A 814 49.18 -36.54 -8.20
C THR A 814 49.59 -35.46 -7.20
N GLU A 815 48.93 -34.31 -7.26
CA GLU A 815 48.77 -33.37 -6.15
C GLU A 815 47.28 -33.29 -5.80
N PRO A 816 46.90 -32.97 -4.55
CA PRO A 816 45.52 -33.13 -4.08
C PRO A 816 44.55 -32.18 -4.79
N GLU A 817 43.32 -32.64 -5.01
CA GLU A 817 42.24 -31.78 -5.51
C GLU A 817 42.01 -30.62 -4.51
N LYS A 818 42.35 -29.41 -4.94
CA LYS A 818 41.91 -28.17 -4.27
C LYS A 818 40.39 -28.14 -4.24
N THR A 819 39.82 -27.69 -3.13
CA THR A 819 38.35 -27.64 -3.01
C THR A 819 37.79 -26.51 -3.88
N PHE A 820 36.50 -26.60 -4.22
CA PHE A 820 35.79 -25.58 -5.01
C PHE A 820 35.92 -24.16 -4.44
N GLU A 821 36.06 -24.05 -3.11
CA GLU A 821 36.27 -22.78 -2.39
C GLU A 821 37.65 -22.17 -2.67
N GLU A 822 38.71 -22.98 -2.80
CA GLU A 822 40.08 -22.50 -3.12
C GLU A 822 40.20 -22.04 -4.58
N VAL A 823 39.44 -22.65 -5.50
CA VAL A 823 39.43 -22.28 -6.93
C VAL A 823 38.75 -20.90 -7.15
N LEU A 824 37.77 -20.56 -6.32
CA LEU A 824 37.08 -19.27 -6.35
C LEU A 824 37.95 -18.09 -5.86
N GLU A 825 39.04 -18.34 -5.13
CA GLU A 825 39.94 -17.30 -4.62
C GLU A 825 41.10 -16.93 -5.56
N GLU A 826 41.42 -17.75 -6.58
CA GLU A 826 42.63 -17.57 -7.42
C GLU A 826 42.40 -16.89 -8.79
N HIS A 827 41.15 -16.69 -9.25
CA HIS A 827 40.86 -16.18 -10.61
C HIS A 827 40.00 -14.90 -10.62
N PRO A 828 40.42 -13.86 -11.37
CA PRO A 828 39.67 -12.61 -11.45
C PRO A 828 38.33 -12.79 -12.18
N VAL A 829 37.26 -12.27 -11.59
CA VAL A 829 35.88 -12.38 -12.10
C VAL A 829 35.39 -10.99 -12.49
N SER A 830 34.87 -10.88 -13.71
CA SER A 830 34.21 -9.66 -14.19
C SER A 830 32.71 -9.77 -13.98
N ILE A 831 32.12 -8.81 -13.27
CA ILE A 831 30.66 -8.65 -13.12
C ILE A 831 30.26 -7.23 -13.51
N GLN A 832 28.99 -7.02 -13.86
CA GLN A 832 28.46 -5.66 -13.97
C GLN A 832 28.17 -5.11 -12.57
N VAL A 833 28.67 -3.90 -12.30
CA VAL A 833 28.34 -3.13 -11.10
C VAL A 833 27.90 -1.72 -11.52
N ASN A 834 26.69 -1.32 -11.14
CA ASN A 834 25.97 -0.13 -11.63
C ASN A 834 25.96 -0.03 -13.18
N GLY A 835 25.75 -1.16 -13.86
CA GLY A 835 25.69 -1.24 -15.33
C GLY A 835 27.04 -1.13 -16.06
N GLN A 836 28.17 -1.12 -15.34
CA GLN A 836 29.51 -1.14 -15.93
C GLN A 836 30.25 -2.43 -15.56
N TRP A 837 30.88 -3.09 -16.54
CA TRP A 837 31.72 -4.25 -16.30
C TRP A 837 32.96 -3.86 -15.49
N GLN A 838 33.14 -4.49 -14.33
CA GLN A 838 34.30 -4.32 -13.45
C GLN A 838 34.91 -5.68 -13.14
N THR A 839 36.25 -5.77 -13.21
CA THR A 839 37.01 -6.99 -12.95
C THR A 839 37.54 -6.98 -11.52
N PHE A 840 37.07 -7.92 -10.71
CA PHE A 840 37.49 -8.13 -9.33
C PHE A 840 38.56 -9.22 -9.26
N PRO A 841 39.47 -9.20 -8.27
CA PRO A 841 40.60 -10.14 -8.22
C PRO A 841 40.19 -11.59 -7.98
N ASN A 842 39.00 -11.83 -7.40
CA ASN A 842 38.42 -13.14 -7.20
C ASN A 842 36.89 -13.08 -7.08
N ALA A 843 36.23 -14.26 -7.08
CA ALA A 843 34.77 -14.35 -7.07
C ALA A 843 34.14 -13.74 -5.82
N LYS A 844 34.81 -13.86 -4.66
CA LYS A 844 34.36 -13.30 -3.38
C LYS A 844 34.36 -11.77 -3.39
N ALA A 845 35.39 -11.14 -3.95
CA ALA A 845 35.42 -9.69 -4.12
C ALA A 845 34.35 -9.18 -5.11
N ALA A 846 33.99 -9.98 -6.13
CA ALA A 846 32.85 -9.69 -6.99
C ALA A 846 31.51 -9.83 -6.24
N GLU A 847 31.34 -10.89 -5.44
CA GLU A 847 30.13 -11.11 -4.63
C GLU A 847 29.93 -10.00 -3.59
N GLU A 848 30.99 -9.59 -2.88
CA GLU A 848 30.94 -8.47 -1.94
C GLU A 848 30.56 -7.15 -2.65
N ALA A 849 31.09 -6.89 -3.85
CA ALA A 849 30.74 -5.70 -4.63
C ALA A 849 29.29 -5.73 -5.14
N SER A 850 28.82 -6.88 -5.62
CA SER A 850 27.43 -7.11 -6.02
C SER A 850 26.46 -6.96 -4.83
N TYR A 851 26.86 -7.45 -3.66
CA TYR A 851 26.05 -7.35 -2.44
C TYR A 851 25.99 -5.93 -1.88
N GLU A 852 27.07 -5.15 -1.97
CA GLU A 852 27.04 -3.72 -1.63
C GLU A 852 26.26 -2.90 -2.66
N GLU A 853 26.28 -3.24 -3.95
CA GLU A 853 25.36 -2.66 -4.93
C GLU A 853 23.90 -3.01 -4.60
N TYR A 854 23.59 -4.27 -4.27
CA TYR A 854 22.26 -4.69 -3.85
C TYR A 854 21.77 -3.88 -2.63
N LYS A 855 22.61 -3.67 -1.61
CA LYS A 855 22.32 -2.78 -0.47
C LYS A 855 22.14 -1.32 -0.91
N ALA A 856 22.94 -0.82 -1.85
CA ALA A 856 22.81 0.53 -2.37
C ALA A 856 21.51 0.71 -3.15
N ASN A 857 21.08 -0.28 -3.93
CA ASN A 857 19.82 -0.29 -4.67
C ASN A 857 18.62 -0.43 -3.73
N LEU A 858 18.70 -1.26 -2.68
CA LEU A 858 17.71 -1.27 -1.59
C LEU A 858 17.55 0.12 -0.96
N ARG A 859 18.65 0.83 -0.64
CA ARG A 859 18.60 2.20 -0.11
C ARG A 859 18.07 3.22 -1.12
N ARG A 860 18.35 3.04 -2.42
CA ARG A 860 17.88 3.90 -3.52
C ARG A 860 16.37 3.78 -3.74
N ASN A 861 15.84 2.57 -3.58
CA ASN A 861 14.43 2.24 -3.75
C ASN A 861 13.59 2.45 -2.47
N ALA A 862 14.21 2.41 -1.29
CA ALA A 862 13.53 2.66 -0.02
C ALA A 862 12.86 4.03 0.02
N GLN A 863 11.60 4.08 0.44
CA GLN A 863 10.79 5.30 0.47
C GLN A 863 10.72 5.88 1.89
N ASN A 864 10.46 7.19 1.95
CA ASN A 864 10.09 7.85 3.19
C ASN A 864 8.70 7.39 3.61
N PHE A 865 8.55 7.00 4.88
CA PHE A 865 7.27 6.62 5.46
C PHE A 865 6.27 7.78 5.38
N ARG A 866 4.99 7.47 5.22
CA ARG A 866 3.90 8.45 5.21
C ARG A 866 2.88 8.08 6.26
N ILE A 867 2.52 9.03 7.11
CA ILE A 867 1.49 8.86 8.13
C ILE A 867 0.14 9.14 7.47
N THR A 868 -0.72 8.14 7.49
CA THR A 868 -2.12 8.21 7.01
C THR A 868 -3.15 8.03 8.13
N ASP A 869 -2.72 7.48 9.28
CA ASP A 869 -3.54 7.31 10.47
C ASP A 869 -3.56 8.60 11.32
N GLU A 870 -4.72 9.26 11.38
CA GLU A 870 -4.93 10.45 12.22
C GLU A 870 -4.92 10.15 13.73
N HIS A 871 -5.17 8.89 14.12
CA HIS A 871 -5.18 8.41 15.51
C HIS A 871 -3.84 7.77 15.92
N LEU A 872 -2.79 7.95 15.10
CA LEU A 872 -1.47 7.43 15.40
C LEU A 872 -1.04 7.89 16.81
N GLY A 873 -0.54 6.94 17.60
CA GLY A 873 -0.11 7.24 18.96
C GLY A 873 -1.23 7.56 19.95
N GLU A 874 -2.47 7.16 19.69
CA GLU A 874 -3.53 7.08 20.72
C GLU A 874 -3.38 5.85 21.65
N GLY A 875 -4.38 5.61 22.52
CA GLY A 875 -4.40 4.48 23.45
C GLY A 875 -3.82 4.73 24.85
N GLY A 876 -4.02 3.76 25.73
CA GLY A 876 -3.61 3.85 27.14
C GLY A 876 -2.09 3.71 27.36
N PRO A 877 -1.55 4.14 28.52
CA PRO A 877 -0.11 4.12 28.79
C PRO A 877 0.57 2.76 28.58
N LYS A 878 -0.11 1.65 28.86
CA LYS A 878 0.43 0.30 28.65
C LYS A 878 0.54 -0.08 27.17
N ALA A 879 -0.44 0.30 26.34
CA ALA A 879 -0.40 0.08 24.89
C ALA A 879 0.75 0.90 24.26
N LYS A 880 0.87 2.17 24.65
CA LYS A 880 1.97 3.07 24.25
C LYS A 880 3.34 2.54 24.65
N PHE A 881 3.46 2.00 25.85
CA PHE A 881 4.68 1.33 26.30
C PHE A 881 5.01 0.11 25.42
N GLN A 882 4.04 -0.76 25.13
CA GLN A 882 4.27 -1.94 24.30
C GLN A 882 4.64 -1.59 22.86
N ALA A 883 4.03 -0.54 22.28
CA ALA A 883 4.40 0.00 20.97
C ALA A 883 5.87 0.47 20.96
N ASN A 884 6.29 1.26 21.95
CA ASN A 884 7.70 1.68 22.06
C ASN A 884 8.65 0.47 22.14
N ILE A 885 8.34 -0.54 22.96
CA ILE A 885 9.15 -1.76 23.10
C ILE A 885 9.26 -2.53 21.78
N ASN A 886 8.16 -2.66 21.04
CA ASN A 886 8.13 -3.36 19.76
C ASN A 886 9.00 -2.63 18.72
N ALA A 887 8.87 -1.30 18.62
CA ALA A 887 9.69 -0.47 17.75
C ALA A 887 11.20 -0.56 18.08
N ILE A 888 11.57 -0.55 19.37
CA ILE A 888 12.98 -0.66 19.80
C ILE A 888 13.57 -2.04 19.49
N ARG A 889 12.80 -3.13 19.67
CA ARG A 889 13.23 -4.49 19.30
C ARG A 889 13.43 -4.60 17.79
N LEU A 890 12.47 -4.11 17.00
CA LEU A 890 12.55 -4.11 15.55
C LEU A 890 13.75 -3.29 15.05
N LEU A 891 13.98 -2.08 15.60
CA LEU A 891 15.16 -1.27 15.30
C LEU A 891 16.45 -2.07 15.54
N LYS A 892 16.62 -2.64 16.73
CA LYS A 892 17.85 -3.39 17.09
C LYS A 892 18.05 -4.61 16.19
N ASN A 893 16.97 -5.28 15.78
CA ASN A 893 17.03 -6.40 14.83
C ASN A 893 17.47 -5.94 13.42
N LEU A 894 16.88 -4.85 12.90
CA LEU A 894 17.24 -4.27 11.61
C LEU A 894 18.70 -3.79 11.59
N GLU A 895 19.15 -3.13 12.65
CA GLU A 895 20.54 -2.71 12.82
C GLU A 895 21.51 -3.89 12.87
N ALA A 896 21.18 -4.95 13.63
CA ALA A 896 22.00 -6.15 13.72
C ALA A 896 22.07 -6.93 12.38
N ALA A 897 21.00 -6.91 11.59
CA ALA A 897 20.96 -7.50 10.26
C ALA A 897 21.53 -6.58 9.15
N GLY A 898 21.84 -5.32 9.45
CA GLY A 898 22.27 -4.33 8.46
C GLY A 898 21.18 -3.95 7.44
N GLN A 899 19.91 -4.12 7.80
CA GLN A 899 18.74 -3.97 6.92
C GLN A 899 18.06 -2.60 7.05
N GLN A 900 17.41 -2.19 5.96
CA GLN A 900 16.45 -1.08 5.93
C GLN A 900 15.05 -1.64 6.24
N ALA A 901 14.24 -0.89 6.99
CA ALA A 901 12.85 -1.25 7.26
C ALA A 901 12.01 -1.35 5.97
N SER A 902 11.22 -2.42 5.84
CA SER A 902 10.12 -2.53 4.86
C SER A 902 8.94 -1.61 5.25
N PRO A 903 7.96 -1.34 4.36
CA PRO A 903 6.81 -0.50 4.69
C PRO A 903 6.04 -0.96 5.95
N GLU A 904 5.83 -2.27 6.10
CA GLU A 904 5.14 -2.87 7.24
C GLU A 904 5.97 -2.71 8.54
N GLN A 905 7.29 -2.76 8.41
CA GLN A 905 8.21 -2.51 9.52
C GLN A 905 8.26 -1.02 9.87
N GLN A 906 8.14 -0.12 8.88
CA GLN A 906 8.02 1.32 9.11
C GLN A 906 6.72 1.66 9.88
N GLU A 907 5.60 0.98 9.63
CA GLU A 907 4.39 1.13 10.47
C GLU A 907 4.63 0.77 11.95
N VAL A 908 5.34 -0.33 12.22
CA VAL A 908 5.65 -0.72 13.62
C VAL A 908 6.58 0.30 14.28
N LEU A 909 7.53 0.85 13.52
CA LEU A 909 8.46 1.88 13.97
C LEU A 909 7.78 3.24 14.21
N SER A 910 6.80 3.63 13.40
CA SER A 910 6.10 4.92 13.50
C SER A 910 5.19 5.02 14.74
N ARG A 911 4.75 3.88 15.28
CA ARG A 911 3.97 3.78 16.54
C ARG A 911 4.77 4.11 17.80
N TYR A 912 6.08 4.44 17.69
CA TYR A 912 6.88 4.91 18.82
C TYR A 912 6.48 6.35 19.21
N VAL A 913 5.94 6.52 20.42
CA VAL A 913 5.42 7.81 20.91
C VAL A 913 6.36 8.54 21.89
N GLY A 914 7.55 8.00 22.12
CA GLY A 914 8.48 8.50 23.14
C GLY A 914 7.99 8.29 24.58
N TRP A 915 8.64 8.94 25.54
CA TRP A 915 8.49 8.60 26.97
C TRP A 915 7.72 9.64 27.81
N GLY A 916 7.22 10.73 27.21
CA GLY A 916 6.61 11.85 27.95
C GLY A 916 5.37 11.47 28.77
N GLY A 917 4.59 10.49 28.30
CA GLY A 917 3.44 9.93 29.03
C GLY A 917 3.74 8.69 29.86
N LEU A 918 5.01 8.25 29.91
CA LEU A 918 5.41 6.91 30.37
C LEU A 918 6.47 6.93 31.50
N ALA A 919 6.58 8.04 32.23
CA ALA A 919 7.53 8.19 33.33
C ALA A 919 7.43 7.07 34.39
N ASP A 920 6.21 6.56 34.62
CA ASP A 920 5.92 5.42 35.50
C ASP A 920 6.71 4.14 35.14
N ALA A 921 7.03 3.89 33.87
CA ALA A 921 7.80 2.73 33.45
C ALA A 921 9.27 2.78 33.93
N PHE A 922 9.74 3.95 34.37
CA PHE A 922 11.09 4.16 34.90
C PHE A 922 11.13 4.17 36.44
N ASP A 923 10.01 3.93 37.12
CA ASP A 923 9.90 3.90 38.58
C ASP A 923 9.92 2.45 39.13
N PRO A 924 11.01 2.02 39.79
CA PRO A 924 11.10 0.68 40.36
C PRO A 924 10.16 0.47 41.57
N GLU A 925 9.69 1.54 42.22
CA GLU A 925 8.85 1.47 43.41
C GLU A 925 7.35 1.36 43.08
N LYS A 926 6.98 1.36 41.79
CA LYS A 926 5.58 1.33 41.33
C LYS A 926 5.17 -0.09 40.90
N PRO A 927 4.46 -0.88 41.74
CA PRO A 927 4.30 -2.33 41.49
C PRO A 927 3.51 -2.64 40.21
N ALA A 928 2.60 -1.75 39.82
CA ALA A 928 1.84 -1.85 38.58
C ALA A 928 2.68 -1.68 37.30
N TRP A 929 3.98 -1.34 37.41
CA TRP A 929 4.92 -1.14 36.30
C TRP A 929 6.23 -1.93 36.45
N ALA A 930 6.32 -2.83 37.43
CA ALA A 930 7.55 -3.58 37.71
C ALA A 930 8.02 -4.47 36.54
N SER A 931 7.08 -5.04 35.77
CA SER A 931 7.32 -5.81 34.54
C SER A 931 7.97 -4.94 33.46
N GLU A 932 7.41 -3.76 33.22
CA GLU A 932 7.83 -2.80 32.21
C GLU A 932 9.19 -2.17 32.54
N TYR A 933 9.40 -1.83 33.82
CA TYR A 933 10.69 -1.38 34.33
C TYR A 933 11.80 -2.41 34.07
N THR A 934 11.52 -3.69 34.35
CA THR A 934 12.45 -4.80 34.09
C THR A 934 12.74 -4.94 32.60
N GLN A 935 11.69 -4.93 31.77
CA GLN A 935 11.81 -5.06 30.32
C GLN A 935 12.61 -3.90 29.68
N LEU A 936 12.46 -2.66 30.16
CA LEU A 936 13.31 -1.54 29.74
C LEU A 936 14.78 -1.73 30.12
N LYS A 937 15.04 -2.26 31.32
CA LYS A 937 16.40 -2.50 31.83
C LYS A 937 17.14 -3.60 31.08
N GLU A 938 16.42 -4.57 30.53
CA GLU A 938 16.99 -5.65 29.72
C GLU A 938 17.17 -5.22 28.25
N LEU A 939 16.25 -4.44 27.69
CA LEU A 939 16.25 -4.08 26.26
C LEU A 939 17.19 -2.91 25.92
N LEU A 940 17.34 -1.93 26.83
CA LEU A 940 18.13 -0.72 26.59
C LEU A 940 19.52 -0.84 27.21
N THR A 941 20.54 -0.40 26.47
CA THR A 941 21.86 -0.16 27.05
C THR A 941 21.78 0.93 28.14
N GLN A 942 22.76 0.97 29.04
CA GLN A 942 22.79 1.96 30.12
C GLN A 942 22.76 3.43 29.63
N SER A 943 23.29 3.71 28.44
CA SER A 943 23.22 5.04 27.80
C SER A 943 21.84 5.33 27.21
N GLU A 944 21.27 4.40 26.43
CA GLU A 944 19.91 4.51 25.88
C GLU A 944 18.87 4.65 27.00
N TYR A 945 19.00 3.87 28.08
CA TYR A 945 18.11 3.95 29.25
C TYR A 945 18.20 5.33 29.95
N ALA A 946 19.40 5.90 30.05
CA ALA A 946 19.59 7.22 30.64
C ALA A 946 18.98 8.33 29.77
N ALA A 947 19.16 8.26 28.44
CA ALA A 947 18.54 9.18 27.48
C ALA A 947 17.00 9.07 27.53
N ALA A 948 16.46 7.86 27.38
CA ALA A 948 15.04 7.56 27.47
C ALA A 948 14.41 8.09 28.77
N ARG A 949 15.03 7.82 29.93
CA ARG A 949 14.56 8.35 31.22
C ARG A 949 14.60 9.88 31.28
N SER A 950 15.64 10.52 30.75
CA SER A 950 15.74 11.99 30.74
C SER A 950 14.70 12.67 29.83
N SER A 951 14.30 11.99 28.75
CA SER A 951 13.30 12.50 27.80
C SER A 951 11.85 12.42 28.32
N THR A 952 11.59 11.71 29.42
CA THR A 952 10.24 11.62 30.06
C THR A 952 9.62 12.98 30.42
N LEU A 953 10.42 14.04 30.53
CA LEU A 953 9.93 15.40 30.82
C LEU A 953 9.58 16.22 29.56
N ASN A 954 10.16 15.87 28.40
CA ASN A 954 10.21 16.74 27.21
C ASN A 954 9.73 16.06 25.91
N ALA A 955 9.61 14.73 25.88
CA ALA A 955 9.17 13.97 24.71
C ALA A 955 7.65 14.08 24.51
N HIS A 956 7.21 15.21 23.93
CA HIS A 956 5.81 15.48 23.62
C HIS A 956 5.44 14.95 22.23
N TYR A 957 4.59 13.92 22.21
CA TYR A 957 3.93 13.48 20.98
C TYR A 957 3.08 14.61 20.39
N THR A 958 3.19 14.85 19.09
CA THR A 958 2.40 15.86 18.35
C THR A 958 1.45 15.12 17.42
N SER A 959 0.15 15.36 17.55
CA SER A 959 -0.87 14.63 16.79
C SER A 959 -0.91 15.03 15.31
N PRO A 960 -1.30 14.11 14.41
CA PRO A 960 -1.47 14.38 12.97
C PRO A 960 -2.29 15.64 12.69
N THR A 961 -3.42 15.82 13.39
CA THR A 961 -4.32 16.98 13.25
C THR A 961 -3.61 18.33 13.48
N VAL A 962 -2.71 18.41 14.46
CA VAL A 962 -1.96 19.65 14.75
C VAL A 962 -0.92 19.90 13.67
N ILE A 963 -0.27 18.84 13.19
CA ILE A 963 0.76 18.92 12.15
C ILE A 963 0.15 19.37 10.82
N GLN A 964 -0.99 18.79 10.44
CA GLN A 964 -1.75 19.15 9.24
C GLN A 964 -2.16 20.63 9.26
N ALA A 965 -2.71 21.12 10.38
CA ALA A 965 -3.08 22.54 10.51
C ALA A 965 -1.89 23.50 10.39
N ILE A 966 -0.68 23.09 10.81
CA ILE A 966 0.55 23.87 10.63
C ILE A 966 0.97 23.86 9.15
N TYR A 967 0.94 22.71 8.48
CA TYR A 967 1.24 22.62 7.05
C TYR A 967 0.26 23.42 6.19
N GLU A 968 -1.04 23.39 6.49
CA GLU A 968 -2.03 24.25 5.84
C GLU A 968 -1.72 25.74 6.02
N ALA A 969 -1.35 26.16 7.24
CA ALA A 969 -0.98 27.55 7.50
C ALA A 969 0.28 27.96 6.72
N VAL A 970 1.28 27.09 6.63
CA VAL A 970 2.52 27.28 5.87
C VAL A 970 2.26 27.32 4.35
N GLY A 971 1.40 26.45 3.82
CA GLY A 971 0.96 26.49 2.42
C GLY A 971 0.22 27.79 2.08
N ARG A 972 -0.68 28.26 2.96
CA ARG A 972 -1.35 29.56 2.83
C ARG A 972 -0.40 30.77 2.94
N MET A 973 0.82 30.59 3.46
CA MET A 973 1.90 31.59 3.42
C MET A 973 2.71 31.56 2.12
N GLY A 974 2.41 30.64 1.19
CA GLY A 974 3.07 30.52 -0.12
C GLY A 974 4.32 29.63 -0.14
N PHE A 975 4.50 28.75 0.86
CA PHE A 975 5.55 27.73 0.79
C PHE A 975 5.06 26.51 0.00
N GLU A 976 5.72 26.23 -1.13
CA GLU A 976 5.42 25.08 -1.99
C GLU A 976 6.52 24.02 -1.95
N THR A 977 7.79 24.41 -2.00
CA THR A 977 8.94 23.49 -1.96
C THR A 977 10.22 24.17 -1.47
N GLY A 978 11.11 23.42 -0.84
CA GLY A 978 12.41 23.93 -0.41
C GLY A 978 13.20 23.00 0.52
N ASN A 979 14.18 23.54 1.22
CA ASN A 979 14.89 22.88 2.31
C ASN A 979 14.09 23.04 3.62
N ILE A 980 13.54 21.93 4.15
CA ILE A 980 12.77 21.89 5.39
C ILE A 980 13.65 21.37 6.53
N LEU A 981 13.74 22.13 7.63
CA LEU A 981 14.39 21.74 8.88
C LEU A 981 13.35 21.32 9.93
N GLU A 982 13.50 20.12 10.50
CA GLU A 982 12.86 19.73 11.75
C GLU A 982 13.94 19.57 12.85
N PRO A 983 14.12 20.56 13.76
CA PRO A 983 15.30 20.62 14.63
C PRO A 983 15.21 19.77 15.92
N SER A 984 14.06 19.15 16.17
CA SER A 984 13.79 18.25 17.31
C SER A 984 12.70 17.26 16.89
N MET A 985 13.03 16.39 15.93
CA MET A 985 12.05 15.63 15.16
C MET A 985 11.41 14.44 15.90
N GLY A 986 12.00 13.97 17.00
CA GLY A 986 11.63 12.71 17.62
C GLY A 986 11.82 11.55 16.63
N VAL A 987 10.72 10.90 16.24
CA VAL A 987 10.72 9.89 15.17
C VAL A 987 10.39 10.47 13.79
N GLY A 988 10.03 11.75 13.67
CA GLY A 988 9.81 12.46 12.40
C GLY A 988 8.35 12.60 11.97
N ASN A 989 7.40 12.81 12.89
CA ASN A 989 5.98 12.91 12.53
C ASN A 989 5.68 14.04 11.53
N PHE A 990 6.42 15.17 11.57
CA PHE A 990 6.22 16.23 10.59
C PHE A 990 6.64 15.77 9.19
N PHE A 991 7.75 15.03 9.04
CA PHE A 991 8.13 14.44 7.75
C PHE A 991 7.11 13.42 7.23
N GLY A 992 6.53 12.60 8.11
CA GLY A 992 5.50 11.62 7.73
C GLY A 992 4.17 12.26 7.31
N MET A 993 3.87 13.46 7.79
CA MET A 993 2.66 14.24 7.47
C MET A 993 2.90 15.31 6.40
N LEU A 994 4.05 15.30 5.70
CA LEU A 994 4.37 16.29 4.67
C LEU A 994 3.32 16.26 3.53
N PRO A 995 2.68 17.39 3.17
CA PRO A 995 1.69 17.43 2.09
C PRO A 995 2.27 16.96 0.74
N GLU A 996 1.42 16.35 -0.09
CA GLU A 996 1.84 15.82 -1.39
C GLU A 996 2.34 16.92 -2.35
N GLU A 997 1.80 18.12 -2.23
CA GLU A 997 2.25 19.34 -2.90
C GLU A 997 3.71 19.69 -2.53
N MET A 998 4.11 19.43 -1.27
CA MET A 998 5.42 19.77 -0.72
C MET A 998 6.46 18.65 -0.84
N ARG A 999 6.10 17.48 -1.40
CA ARG A 999 6.93 16.26 -1.43
C ARG A 999 8.32 16.40 -2.05
N ASN A 1000 8.49 17.37 -2.95
CA ASN A 1000 9.74 17.66 -3.64
C ASN A 1000 10.76 18.40 -2.75
N SER A 1001 10.38 18.73 -1.52
CA SER A 1001 11.23 19.38 -0.52
C SER A 1001 12.35 18.46 -0.02
N ARG A 1002 13.50 19.05 0.31
CA ARG A 1002 14.63 18.34 0.93
C ARG A 1002 14.48 18.39 2.45
N LEU A 1003 14.46 17.22 3.08
CA LEU A 1003 14.16 17.08 4.51
C LEU A 1003 15.46 16.95 5.33
N TYR A 1004 15.59 17.80 6.34
CA TYR A 1004 16.75 17.88 7.24
C TYR A 1004 16.29 17.74 8.69
N GLY A 1005 16.57 16.59 9.29
CA GLY A 1005 16.11 16.25 10.62
C GLY A 1005 17.23 16.34 11.66
N VAL A 1006 16.91 16.81 12.86
CA VAL A 1006 17.82 16.74 14.02
C VAL A 1006 17.07 16.15 15.20
N GLU A 1007 17.64 15.13 15.83
CA GLU A 1007 17.11 14.55 17.07
C GLU A 1007 18.23 14.23 18.06
N LEU A 1008 18.04 14.63 19.33
CA LEU A 1008 19.00 14.45 20.40
C LEU A 1008 18.96 13.02 20.98
N ASP A 1009 17.78 12.41 21.10
CA ASP A 1009 17.63 11.06 21.63
C ASP A 1009 18.11 10.01 20.61
N PRO A 1010 19.11 9.17 20.96
CA PRO A 1010 19.68 8.21 20.02
C PRO A 1010 18.74 7.10 19.57
N VAL A 1011 17.65 6.81 20.30
CA VAL A 1011 16.69 5.78 19.90
C VAL A 1011 15.75 6.36 18.84
N SER A 1012 15.06 7.46 19.14
CA SER A 1012 14.12 8.06 18.21
C SER A 1012 14.80 8.59 16.95
N GLY A 1013 16.00 9.17 17.04
CA GLY A 1013 16.77 9.60 15.87
C GLY A 1013 17.23 8.46 14.95
N ARG A 1014 17.40 7.24 15.47
CA ARG A 1014 17.70 6.04 14.65
C ARG A 1014 16.43 5.39 14.08
N ILE A 1015 15.31 5.44 14.81
CA ILE A 1015 13.98 5.13 14.27
C ILE A 1015 13.66 6.05 13.08
N ALA A 1016 13.87 7.36 13.24
CA ALA A 1016 13.66 8.35 12.18
C ALA A 1016 14.46 8.04 10.90
N LYS A 1017 15.69 7.51 11.02
CA LYS A 1017 16.49 7.06 9.86
C LYS A 1017 15.92 5.86 9.13
N GLN A 1018 15.25 4.95 9.85
CA GLN A 1018 14.57 3.81 9.24
C GLN A 1018 13.23 4.23 8.58
N LEU A 1019 12.55 5.22 9.16
CA LEU A 1019 11.32 5.81 8.60
C LEU A 1019 11.59 6.71 7.39
N TYR A 1020 12.65 7.52 7.39
CA TYR A 1020 12.91 8.54 6.36
C TYR A 1020 14.29 8.37 5.71
N PRO A 1021 14.55 7.27 4.98
CA PRO A 1021 15.85 6.98 4.36
C PRO A 1021 16.32 8.03 3.34
N LYS A 1022 15.42 8.86 2.79
CA LYS A 1022 15.77 9.95 1.85
C LYS A 1022 16.00 11.30 2.56
N ALA A 1023 15.90 11.38 3.88
CA ALA A 1023 16.13 12.60 4.67
C ALA A 1023 17.55 12.66 5.27
N ASP A 1024 18.12 13.86 5.36
CA ASP A 1024 19.41 14.11 6.03
C ASP A 1024 19.19 14.25 7.53
N ILE A 1025 19.24 13.13 8.25
CA ILE A 1025 18.96 13.05 9.69
C ILE A 1025 20.25 13.01 10.52
N THR A 1026 20.44 14.03 11.35
CA THR A 1026 21.51 14.13 12.35
C THR A 1026 21.02 13.64 13.71
N VAL A 1027 21.64 12.59 14.23
CA VAL A 1027 21.41 12.11 15.61
C VAL A 1027 22.39 12.82 16.54
N GLY A 1028 21.94 13.89 17.18
CA GLY A 1028 22.72 14.81 17.99
C GLY A 1028 21.95 16.06 18.40
N GLY A 1029 22.50 16.86 19.31
CA GLY A 1029 21.84 18.09 19.79
C GLY A 1029 21.85 19.21 18.75
N PHE A 1030 20.79 20.01 18.70
CA PHE A 1030 20.66 21.15 17.76
C PHE A 1030 21.73 22.23 17.95
N GLU A 1031 22.41 22.29 19.10
CA GLU A 1031 23.62 23.09 19.30
C GLU A 1031 24.81 22.67 18.44
N THR A 1032 24.83 21.43 17.93
CA THR A 1032 25.93 20.88 17.11
C THR A 1032 25.80 21.15 15.62
N THR A 1033 24.64 21.61 15.15
CA THR A 1033 24.40 21.96 13.74
C THR A 1033 24.47 23.48 13.53
N ASP A 1034 25.01 23.94 12.39
CA ASP A 1034 24.94 25.33 11.94
C ASP A 1034 24.95 25.37 10.41
N ARG A 1035 23.80 25.65 9.80
CA ARG A 1035 23.65 25.92 8.35
C ARG A 1035 22.87 27.23 8.19
N ARG A 1036 23.59 28.36 8.23
CA ARG A 1036 23.01 29.71 8.12
C ARG A 1036 22.42 29.97 6.74
N ASP A 1037 21.32 30.71 6.73
CA ASP A 1037 20.61 31.16 5.51
C ASP A 1037 20.33 30.02 4.50
N PHE A 1038 20.16 28.79 4.99
CA PHE A 1038 20.10 27.57 4.16
C PHE A 1038 18.71 26.97 4.04
N PHE A 1039 17.86 27.13 5.06
CA PHE A 1039 16.53 26.54 5.10
C PHE A 1039 15.47 27.53 4.62
N ASP A 1040 14.43 26.98 3.99
CA ASP A 1040 13.28 27.74 3.48
C ASP A 1040 12.12 27.69 4.48
N LEU A 1041 12.02 26.59 5.22
CA LEU A 1041 11.08 26.34 6.30
C LEU A 1041 11.79 25.66 7.47
N ALA A 1042 11.62 26.17 8.69
CA ALA A 1042 11.87 25.41 9.91
C ALA A 1042 10.53 25.10 10.58
N ILE A 1043 10.25 23.83 10.82
CA ILE A 1043 8.96 23.34 11.34
C ILE A 1043 9.20 22.35 12.49
N GLY A 1044 8.20 22.11 13.34
CA GLY A 1044 8.26 21.06 14.36
C GLY A 1044 7.67 21.45 15.72
N ASN A 1045 7.85 20.59 16.71
CA ASN A 1045 7.53 20.86 18.11
C ASN A 1045 8.81 20.98 18.92
N VAL A 1046 9.09 22.16 19.47
CA VAL A 1046 10.36 22.44 20.16
C VAL A 1046 10.30 22.00 21.63
N PRO A 1047 11.39 21.50 22.24
CA PRO A 1047 11.37 21.06 23.63
C PRO A 1047 11.01 22.20 24.60
N PHE A 1048 10.17 21.89 25.60
CA PHE A 1048 9.72 22.85 26.62
C PHE A 1048 10.55 22.72 27.90
N GLY A 1049 10.71 23.83 28.64
CA GLY A 1049 11.47 23.81 29.89
C GLY A 1049 12.01 25.17 30.32
N GLN A 1050 12.54 25.23 31.55
CA GLN A 1050 13.21 26.39 32.14
C GLN A 1050 14.71 26.13 32.35
N TYR A 1051 15.36 25.56 31.33
CA TYR A 1051 16.81 25.34 31.27
C TYR A 1051 17.38 25.93 29.99
N GLN A 1052 18.71 26.08 29.94
CA GLN A 1052 19.45 26.68 28.82
C GLN A 1052 20.29 25.61 28.12
N VAL A 1053 20.60 25.81 26.84
CA VAL A 1053 21.55 25.00 26.06
C VAL A 1053 22.85 25.80 25.89
N ASN A 1054 23.99 25.12 26.01
CA ASN A 1054 25.31 25.73 25.92
C ASN A 1054 25.78 25.89 24.45
N ASP A 1055 25.12 26.76 23.69
CA ASP A 1055 25.59 27.18 22.37
C ASP A 1055 26.26 28.55 22.48
N LYS A 1056 27.56 28.61 22.17
CA LYS A 1056 28.41 29.80 22.33
C LYS A 1056 27.87 31.05 21.62
N ALA A 1057 27.15 30.89 20.50
CA ALA A 1057 26.60 32.03 19.76
C ALA A 1057 25.41 32.68 20.50
N TYR A 1058 24.63 31.87 21.23
CA TYR A 1058 23.34 32.25 21.83
C TYR A 1058 23.40 32.38 23.36
N ASN A 1059 24.41 31.83 24.04
CA ASN A 1059 24.60 31.89 25.50
C ASN A 1059 24.36 33.30 26.10
N LYS A 1060 24.79 34.36 25.40
CA LYS A 1060 24.60 35.78 25.80
C LYS A 1060 23.13 36.21 25.94
N LEU A 1061 22.20 35.52 25.28
CA LEU A 1061 20.76 35.83 25.28
C LEU A 1061 20.06 35.30 26.53
N ASN A 1062 20.67 34.34 27.25
CA ASN A 1062 20.09 33.66 28.41
C ASN A 1062 18.72 32.99 28.16
N PHE A 1063 18.37 32.72 26.91
CA PHE A 1063 17.09 32.13 26.54
C PHE A 1063 16.93 30.71 27.08
N ASN A 1064 15.72 30.41 27.54
CA ASN A 1064 15.31 29.05 27.85
C ASN A 1064 15.25 28.19 26.56
N ILE A 1065 15.14 26.88 26.72
CA ILE A 1065 15.20 25.89 25.63
C ILE A 1065 14.31 26.24 24.42
N HIS A 1066 13.01 26.52 24.61
CA HIS A 1066 12.10 26.81 23.49
C HIS A 1066 12.42 28.13 22.78
N ASN A 1067 12.83 29.16 23.54
CA ASN A 1067 13.22 30.45 22.95
C ASN A 1067 14.60 30.40 22.27
N TYR A 1068 15.49 29.51 22.72
CA TYR A 1068 16.76 29.20 22.04
C TYR A 1068 16.52 28.54 20.67
N PHE A 1069 15.58 27.60 20.58
CA PHE A 1069 15.22 26.96 19.31
C PHE A 1069 14.73 27.97 18.27
N PHE A 1070 13.83 28.90 18.64
CA PHE A 1070 13.46 30.02 17.76
C PHE A 1070 14.65 30.88 17.35
N ALA A 1071 15.48 31.28 18.32
CA ALA A 1071 16.60 32.18 18.06
C ALA A 1071 17.62 31.58 17.09
N LYS A 1072 17.87 30.27 17.18
CA LYS A 1072 18.79 29.53 16.31
C LYS A 1072 18.15 29.11 14.97
N ALA A 1073 16.85 28.85 14.93
CA ALA A 1073 16.15 28.59 13.67
C ALA A 1073 16.10 29.85 12.78
N LEU A 1074 15.84 31.02 13.35
CA LEU A 1074 15.85 32.30 12.62
C LEU A 1074 17.24 32.69 12.06
N ASP A 1075 18.34 32.19 12.63
CA ASP A 1075 19.70 32.37 12.09
C ASP A 1075 20.07 31.30 11.04
N GLN A 1076 19.22 30.29 10.81
CA GLN A 1076 19.42 29.20 9.83
C GLN A 1076 18.43 29.20 8.67
N VAL A 1077 17.23 29.76 8.86
CA VAL A 1077 16.27 30.04 7.79
C VAL A 1077 16.69 31.28 7.01
N ARG A 1078 16.63 31.22 5.68
CA ARG A 1078 17.01 32.34 4.79
C ARG A 1078 16.07 33.54 4.95
N PRO A 1079 16.48 34.76 4.56
CA PRO A 1079 15.57 35.91 4.49
C PRO A 1079 14.32 35.59 3.65
N GLY A 1080 13.14 35.79 4.24
CA GLY A 1080 11.85 35.46 3.62
C GLY A 1080 11.39 34.00 3.77
N GLY A 1081 12.18 33.13 4.41
CA GLY A 1081 11.73 31.80 4.83
C GLY A 1081 10.89 31.84 6.11
N VAL A 1082 10.29 30.71 6.47
CA VAL A 1082 9.28 30.61 7.55
C VAL A 1082 9.80 29.79 8.74
N VAL A 1083 9.45 30.20 9.97
CA VAL A 1083 9.62 29.40 11.19
C VAL A 1083 8.25 29.10 11.80
N ALA A 1084 7.84 27.83 11.78
CA ALA A 1084 6.52 27.35 12.19
C ALA A 1084 6.63 26.30 13.30
N PHE A 1085 6.75 26.74 14.56
CA PHE A 1085 6.93 25.85 15.71
C PHE A 1085 5.73 25.80 16.65
N VAL A 1086 5.38 24.58 17.09
CA VAL A 1086 4.63 24.38 18.34
C VAL A 1086 5.55 24.75 19.50
N THR A 1087 5.09 25.62 20.40
CA THR A 1087 5.89 26.14 21.51
C THR A 1087 5.09 26.31 22.79
N SER A 1088 5.79 26.44 23.92
CA SER A 1088 5.14 26.71 25.20
C SER A 1088 4.54 28.11 25.24
N ARG A 1089 3.45 28.28 26.01
CA ARG A 1089 2.83 29.59 26.25
C ARG A 1089 3.79 30.67 26.78
N TYR A 1090 4.90 30.25 27.42
CA TYR A 1090 5.93 31.15 27.93
C TYR A 1090 6.83 31.76 26.83
N THR A 1091 6.52 31.53 25.55
CA THR A 1091 7.07 32.29 24.41
C THR A 1091 6.30 33.60 24.22
N MET A 1092 4.99 33.50 23.96
CA MET A 1092 4.15 34.65 23.59
C MET A 1092 3.47 35.32 24.80
N ASP A 1093 2.98 34.55 25.78
CA ASP A 1093 2.29 35.08 26.98
C ASP A 1093 3.28 35.62 28.04
N ALA A 1094 4.59 35.47 27.85
CA ALA A 1094 5.57 35.86 28.86
C ALA A 1094 5.48 37.35 29.22
N LYS A 1095 5.51 37.64 30.53
CA LYS A 1095 5.56 39.02 31.04
C LYS A 1095 6.82 39.76 30.56
N ASP A 1096 7.93 39.05 30.42
CA ASP A 1096 9.12 39.59 29.78
C ASP A 1096 8.92 39.64 28.25
N SER A 1097 9.17 40.81 27.67
CA SER A 1097 9.08 41.06 26.22
C SER A 1097 10.39 40.80 25.47
N THR A 1098 11.48 40.47 26.17
CA THR A 1098 12.83 40.37 25.59
C THR A 1098 12.91 39.41 24.41
N VAL A 1099 12.28 38.23 24.51
CA VAL A 1099 12.22 37.28 23.39
C VAL A 1099 11.36 37.82 22.25
N ARG A 1100 10.13 38.30 22.51
CA ARG A 1100 9.27 38.86 21.46
C ARG A 1100 9.94 40.03 20.72
N ARG A 1101 10.72 40.86 21.41
CA ARG A 1101 11.54 41.92 20.80
C ARG A 1101 12.72 41.39 19.99
N TYR A 1102 13.36 40.30 20.42
CA TYR A 1102 14.41 39.63 19.62
C TYR A 1102 13.84 39.03 18.34
N LEU A 1103 12.69 38.33 18.42
CA LEU A 1103 12.04 37.72 17.26
C LEU A 1103 11.57 38.79 16.26
N ALA A 1104 10.93 39.88 16.73
CA ALA A 1104 10.45 40.97 15.87
C ALA A 1104 11.56 41.91 15.33
N GLN A 1105 12.83 41.65 15.64
CA GLN A 1105 14.00 42.37 15.09
C GLN A 1105 14.73 41.60 13.99
N ARG A 1106 14.30 40.36 13.72
CA ARG A 1106 14.79 39.50 12.64
C ARG A 1106 13.74 39.44 11.54
#